data_AF-A0A357KZK5-F1
#
_entry.id   AF-A0A357KZK5-F1
#
_cell.length_a   1.000
_cell.length_b   1.000
_cell.length_c   1.000
_cell.angle_alpha   90.00
_cell.angle_beta   90.00
_cell.angle_gamma   90.00
#
_symmetry.space_group_name_H-M   'P 1'
#
loop_
_entity.id
_entity.type
_entity.pdbx_description
1 polymer ?
#
loop_
_entity_poly.entity_id
_entity_poly.type
_entity_poly.pdbx_seq_one_letter_code
_entity_poly.pdbx_strand_id
1 'polypeptide(L)'
;MQPGVETSQAAKRLFRASAGLAALVAGTLPAAAQGAAPAGPDPILIGLLAAGAVTTAALAWAFRVSAASRNASAFWTKKLAELEAQLEKSDAVLSAHPGLVLVWEDDYESIEQGWGTPKILGGPAALASLMSFAKDLDDRAATPVTRLLNTLGDLPLQDDGPPEEFKKLRDLVQELRQHGLAFSGSIMTNEGRAIEADGRVAGGQVALWLTDPAVRMAEDGGILGKVREKTADLHGALAQLERAPVPAWRRQADLSLAWVNAAYVEAVEAASASVVIKDQIELDPAARKIAERASAERRAIDGRVVINIKGARRSLKVTETPVHAAGDAGIAGFAIDITELEKAKADLSRHVEANRATLEQVPAAVAMFGASQELVYYNTAFKRLFGLEDAMLAAGPPHGELLDRLRQMGRLPEQADYGKWKRGQLALYTEGMAAPGAERDGRAPDEVWNLPDARMLRVSRARHPLGGALLVFDDITEKMALEARFNTQISVQRATLNNLSEGVAVFGADGKLRLHNTAFTRMWRFDDPALAARPHIDAVLTSMSERVTAGAETLSAARRRATSMSPDDRAPARDEVVSLSDGRTLAFGTEPLPDGATLLYFLDVTDSREREKELKARNELLEDIDRQKSKFVEHVSYQLRTPLATIIGFTEMLDGQMFGVLNDRQKDYIASIL
;
A
#
# COMPACT_ATOMS: atom_id res chain seq x y z
N MET A 1 -65.17 -29.98 -4.35
CA MET A 1 -66.42 -30.62 -4.82
C MET A 1 -66.85 -29.93 -6.09
N GLN A 2 -66.83 -30.66 -7.21
CA GLN A 2 -67.34 -30.22 -8.51
C GLN A 2 -68.88 -30.24 -8.50
N PRO A 3 -69.51 -29.32 -9.24
CA PRO A 3 -70.50 -29.75 -10.23
C PRO A 3 -70.38 -28.92 -11.51
N GLY A 4 -69.83 -29.52 -12.57
CA GLY A 4 -69.64 -28.82 -13.84
C GLY A 4 -69.50 -29.73 -15.07
N VAL A 5 -69.99 -30.99 -14.99
CA VAL A 5 -69.73 -32.00 -16.04
C VAL A 5 -70.99 -32.63 -16.64
N GLU A 6 -72.18 -32.51 -16.05
CA GLU A 6 -73.37 -33.23 -16.58
C GLU A 6 -74.18 -32.48 -17.65
N THR A 7 -74.01 -31.18 -17.86
CA THR A 7 -74.79 -30.44 -18.88
C THR A 7 -74.20 -30.46 -20.30
N SER A 8 -72.97 -30.97 -20.48
CA SER A 8 -72.25 -30.95 -21.77
C SER A 8 -72.46 -32.20 -22.65
N GLN A 9 -72.89 -33.34 -22.06
CA GLN A 9 -73.11 -34.58 -22.82
C GLN A 9 -74.53 -34.73 -23.40
N ALA A 10 -75.55 -34.06 -22.84
CA ALA A 10 -76.91 -34.08 -23.37
C ALA A 10 -77.07 -33.23 -24.66
N ALA A 11 -76.34 -32.11 -24.77
CA ALA A 11 -76.39 -31.22 -25.94
C ALA A 11 -75.67 -31.79 -27.19
N LYS A 12 -74.65 -32.65 -27.01
CA LYS A 12 -73.91 -33.27 -28.12
C LYS A 12 -74.59 -34.48 -28.76
N ARG A 13 -75.57 -35.11 -28.08
CA ARG A 13 -76.33 -36.25 -28.64
C ARG A 13 -77.54 -35.81 -29.50
N LEU A 14 -78.12 -34.65 -29.24
CA LEU A 14 -79.24 -34.10 -30.03
C LEU A 14 -78.79 -33.46 -31.37
N PHE A 15 -77.53 -33.03 -31.49
CA PHE A 15 -77.02 -32.40 -32.72
C PHE A 15 -76.56 -33.40 -33.79
N ARG A 16 -76.42 -34.70 -33.46
CA ARG A 16 -76.06 -35.77 -34.43
C ARG A 16 -77.26 -36.45 -35.07
N ALA A 17 -78.49 -36.15 -34.64
CA ALA A 17 -79.71 -36.78 -35.18
C ALA A 17 -80.44 -35.94 -36.24
N SER A 18 -80.03 -34.69 -36.49
CA SER A 18 -80.71 -33.76 -37.42
C SER A 18 -79.91 -33.44 -38.70
N ALA A 19 -78.69 -33.97 -38.85
CA ALA A 19 -77.84 -33.78 -40.04
C ALA A 19 -78.02 -34.86 -41.13
N GLY A 20 -78.95 -35.80 -40.96
CA GLY A 20 -79.14 -36.97 -41.84
C GLY A 20 -80.23 -36.86 -42.90
N LEU A 21 -80.89 -35.70 -43.09
CA LEU A 21 -82.09 -35.60 -43.95
C LEU A 21 -82.14 -34.40 -44.89
N ALA A 22 -81.04 -33.66 -45.06
CA ALA A 22 -80.93 -32.53 -46.00
C ALA A 22 -79.95 -32.80 -47.16
N ALA A 23 -79.82 -34.06 -47.57
CA ALA A 23 -78.99 -34.49 -48.70
C ALA A 23 -79.75 -35.54 -49.54
N LEU A 24 -80.88 -35.16 -50.13
CA LEU A 24 -81.42 -35.83 -51.33
C LEU A 24 -82.42 -34.88 -52.00
N VAL A 25 -82.37 -34.84 -53.34
CA VAL A 25 -83.18 -34.04 -54.27
C VAL A 25 -82.61 -32.63 -54.57
N ALA A 26 -81.42 -32.64 -55.17
CA ALA A 26 -81.10 -31.74 -56.27
C ALA A 26 -81.05 -32.58 -57.56
N GLY A 27 -81.71 -32.11 -58.62
CA GLY A 27 -81.41 -32.47 -60.01
C GLY A 27 -82.30 -33.53 -60.66
N THR A 28 -83.11 -33.13 -61.64
CA THR A 28 -82.82 -33.30 -63.09
C THR A 28 -84.05 -32.92 -63.94
N LEU A 29 -83.81 -32.14 -65.00
CA LEU A 29 -84.76 -31.68 -66.02
C LEU A 29 -85.27 -32.85 -66.91
N PRO A 30 -86.31 -32.64 -67.75
CA PRO A 30 -85.97 -32.34 -69.15
C PRO A 30 -86.88 -31.28 -69.82
N ALA A 31 -86.33 -30.69 -70.89
CA ALA A 31 -86.99 -29.76 -71.81
C ALA A 31 -87.52 -30.52 -73.06
N ALA A 32 -88.74 -30.19 -73.51
CA ALA A 32 -89.09 -29.81 -74.89
C ALA A 32 -90.58 -30.06 -75.24
N ALA A 33 -91.14 -29.06 -75.93
CA ALA A 33 -92.19 -29.12 -76.97
C ALA A 33 -93.68 -29.34 -76.61
N GLN A 34 -94.43 -28.24 -76.83
CA GLN A 34 -95.69 -28.12 -77.58
C GLN A 34 -96.92 -28.95 -77.18
N GLY A 35 -97.98 -28.25 -76.75
CA GLY A 35 -99.37 -28.64 -77.04
C GLY A 35 -100.30 -28.73 -75.82
N ALA A 36 -101.25 -27.78 -75.77
CA ALA A 36 -102.59 -27.86 -75.13
C ALA A 36 -102.76 -27.73 -73.59
N ALA A 37 -103.25 -26.54 -73.20
CA ALA A 37 -104.28 -26.17 -72.19
C ALA A 37 -104.17 -26.59 -70.69
N PRO A 38 -104.69 -25.76 -69.75
CA PRO A 38 -104.27 -25.76 -68.35
C PRO A 38 -105.12 -26.68 -67.45
N ALA A 39 -104.49 -27.38 -66.51
CA ALA A 39 -105.14 -28.02 -65.37
C ALA A 39 -104.57 -27.44 -64.07
N GLY A 40 -105.45 -27.07 -63.13
CA GLY A 40 -105.13 -26.34 -61.89
C GLY A 40 -104.21 -27.09 -60.92
N PRO A 41 -103.65 -26.39 -59.90
CA PRO A 41 -102.59 -26.93 -59.07
C PRO A 41 -103.04 -28.09 -58.17
N ASP A 42 -102.15 -29.08 -58.05
CA ASP A 42 -102.34 -30.37 -57.39
C ASP A 42 -102.51 -30.21 -55.86
N PRO A 43 -103.63 -30.65 -55.24
CA PRO A 43 -103.93 -30.40 -53.83
C PRO A 43 -102.92 -31.02 -52.85
N ILE A 44 -102.19 -32.07 -53.26
CA ILE A 44 -101.16 -32.70 -52.42
C ILE A 44 -99.96 -31.76 -52.23
N LEU A 45 -99.59 -31.01 -53.27
CA LEU A 45 -98.48 -30.05 -53.21
C LEU A 45 -98.81 -28.86 -52.30
N ILE A 46 -100.08 -28.42 -52.31
CA ILE A 46 -100.59 -27.34 -51.45
C ILE A 46 -100.59 -27.81 -49.97
N GLY A 47 -100.99 -29.06 -49.71
CA GLY A 47 -100.95 -29.65 -48.37
C GLY A 47 -99.53 -29.77 -47.80
N LEU A 48 -98.56 -30.19 -48.62
CA LEU A 48 -97.15 -30.29 -48.22
C LEU A 48 -96.51 -28.92 -47.98
N LEU A 49 -96.81 -27.92 -48.80
CA LEU A 49 -96.36 -26.53 -48.59
C LEU A 49 -96.99 -25.92 -47.33
N ALA A 50 -98.28 -26.19 -47.06
CA ALA A 50 -98.96 -25.73 -45.85
C ALA A 50 -98.37 -26.39 -44.58
N ALA A 51 -98.11 -27.70 -44.61
CA ALA A 51 -97.48 -28.42 -43.50
C ALA A 51 -96.03 -27.94 -43.25
N GLY A 52 -95.26 -27.69 -44.31
CA GLY A 52 -93.94 -27.07 -44.25
C GLY A 52 -93.98 -25.66 -43.64
N ALA A 53 -94.93 -24.83 -44.06
CA ALA A 53 -95.10 -23.49 -43.53
C ALA A 53 -95.46 -23.50 -42.02
N VAL A 54 -96.39 -24.37 -41.60
CA VAL A 54 -96.79 -24.48 -40.18
C VAL A 54 -95.64 -24.99 -39.30
N THR A 55 -94.87 -25.97 -39.76
CA THR A 55 -93.71 -26.48 -39.00
C THR A 55 -92.58 -25.45 -38.90
N THR A 56 -92.31 -24.71 -39.98
CA THR A 56 -91.35 -23.59 -39.92
C THR A 56 -91.82 -22.45 -39.02
N ALA A 57 -93.12 -22.12 -39.04
CA ALA A 57 -93.69 -21.11 -38.16
C ALA A 57 -93.66 -21.54 -36.69
N ALA A 58 -93.94 -22.81 -36.40
CA ALA A 58 -93.85 -23.38 -35.05
C ALA A 58 -92.41 -23.39 -34.53
N LEU A 59 -91.42 -23.76 -35.36
CA LEU A 59 -90.00 -23.70 -35.02
C LEU A 59 -89.54 -22.26 -34.81
N ALA A 60 -89.96 -21.32 -35.66
CA ALA A 60 -89.65 -19.90 -35.50
C ALA A 60 -90.28 -19.31 -34.23
N TRP A 61 -91.50 -19.72 -33.88
CA TRP A 61 -92.19 -19.32 -32.64
C TRP A 61 -91.50 -19.91 -31.40
N ALA A 62 -91.17 -21.20 -31.42
CA ALA A 62 -90.41 -21.85 -30.35
C ALA A 62 -89.02 -21.21 -30.16
N PHE A 63 -88.34 -20.86 -31.26
CA PHE A 63 -87.06 -20.15 -31.21
C PHE A 63 -87.23 -18.72 -30.66
N ARG A 64 -88.29 -18.00 -31.05
CA ARG A 64 -88.62 -16.68 -30.49
C ARG A 64 -88.93 -16.74 -28.99
N VAL A 65 -89.72 -17.72 -28.54
CA VAL A 65 -90.06 -17.89 -27.13
C VAL A 65 -88.83 -18.31 -26.31
N SER A 66 -87.97 -19.18 -26.86
CA SER A 66 -86.70 -19.58 -26.24
C SER A 66 -85.66 -18.46 -26.20
N ALA A 67 -85.59 -17.63 -27.24
CA ALA A 67 -84.72 -16.45 -27.27
C ALA A 67 -85.25 -15.35 -26.33
N ALA A 68 -86.56 -15.15 -26.25
CA ALA A 68 -87.19 -14.21 -25.32
C ALA A 68 -86.97 -14.64 -23.86
N SER A 69 -87.09 -15.93 -23.55
CA SER A 69 -86.78 -16.49 -22.22
C SER A 69 -85.30 -16.33 -21.86
N ARG A 70 -84.38 -16.62 -22.78
CA ARG A 70 -82.92 -16.44 -22.55
C ARG A 70 -82.54 -14.97 -22.37
N ASN A 71 -83.13 -14.06 -23.15
CA ASN A 71 -82.89 -12.63 -23.01
C ASN A 71 -83.51 -12.08 -21.72
N ALA A 72 -84.67 -12.58 -21.29
CA ALA A 72 -85.27 -12.22 -20.01
C ALA A 72 -84.39 -12.70 -18.84
N SER A 73 -83.92 -13.96 -18.87
CA SER A 73 -83.00 -14.47 -17.85
C SER A 73 -81.68 -13.71 -17.82
N ALA A 74 -81.09 -13.37 -18.97
CA ALA A 74 -79.87 -12.57 -19.06
C ALA A 74 -80.08 -11.13 -18.54
N PHE A 75 -81.24 -10.52 -18.81
CA PHE A 75 -81.60 -9.21 -18.29
C PHE A 75 -81.71 -9.24 -16.76
N TRP A 76 -82.41 -10.23 -16.19
CA TRP A 76 -82.57 -10.35 -14.74
C TRP A 76 -81.27 -10.71 -14.03
N THR A 77 -80.40 -11.56 -14.60
CA THR A 77 -79.07 -11.83 -14.03
C THR A 77 -78.18 -10.60 -14.07
N LYS A 78 -78.19 -9.84 -15.17
CA LYS A 78 -77.44 -8.58 -15.25
C LYS A 78 -77.97 -7.55 -14.24
N LYS A 79 -79.30 -7.46 -14.10
CA LYS A 79 -79.93 -6.54 -13.14
C LYS A 79 -79.68 -6.95 -11.69
N LEU A 80 -79.64 -8.26 -11.40
CA LEU A 80 -79.24 -8.78 -10.10
C LEU A 80 -77.79 -8.42 -9.78
N ALA A 81 -76.86 -8.68 -10.70
CA ALA A 81 -75.44 -8.32 -10.51
C ALA A 81 -75.24 -6.80 -10.33
N GLU A 82 -76.01 -5.98 -11.03
CA GLU A 82 -75.95 -4.51 -10.87
C GLU A 82 -76.52 -4.04 -9.53
N LEU A 83 -77.60 -4.66 -9.06
CA LEU A 83 -78.15 -4.40 -7.71
C LEU A 83 -77.21 -4.90 -6.61
N GLU A 84 -76.59 -6.07 -6.78
CA GLU A 84 -75.58 -6.60 -5.86
C GLU A 84 -74.36 -5.67 -5.80
N ALA A 85 -73.87 -5.18 -6.94
CA ALA A 85 -72.77 -4.22 -6.97
C ALA A 85 -73.13 -2.87 -6.34
N GLN A 86 -74.38 -2.39 -6.52
CA GLN A 86 -74.86 -1.19 -5.84
C GLN A 86 -74.98 -1.38 -4.32
N LEU A 87 -75.40 -2.57 -3.89
CA LEU A 87 -75.49 -2.95 -2.48
C LEU A 87 -74.09 -3.04 -1.86
N GLU A 88 -73.14 -3.75 -2.49
CA GLU A 88 -71.75 -3.83 -2.03
C GLU A 88 -71.09 -2.46 -1.94
N LYS A 89 -71.36 -1.58 -2.91
CA LYS A 89 -70.85 -0.21 -2.88
C LYS A 89 -71.43 0.60 -1.73
N SER A 90 -72.70 0.42 -1.42
CA SER A 90 -73.37 1.08 -0.29
C SER A 90 -72.86 0.53 1.05
N ASP A 91 -72.73 -0.80 1.18
CA ASP A 91 -72.18 -1.48 2.36
C ASP A 91 -70.71 -1.09 2.59
N ALA A 92 -69.91 -0.89 1.53
CA ALA A 92 -68.52 -0.42 1.62
C ALA A 92 -68.43 1.02 2.15
N VAL A 93 -69.34 1.91 1.74
CA VAL A 93 -69.40 3.30 2.26
C VAL A 93 -69.75 3.30 3.75
N LEU A 94 -70.72 2.48 4.16
CA LEU A 94 -71.09 2.34 5.57
C LEU A 94 -69.97 1.67 6.40
N SER A 95 -69.23 0.73 5.81
CA SER A 95 -68.06 0.11 6.45
C SER A 95 -66.88 1.07 6.63
N ALA A 96 -66.79 2.14 5.82
CA ALA A 96 -65.80 3.20 5.97
C ALA A 96 -66.16 4.23 7.05
N HIS A 97 -67.35 4.13 7.66
CA HIS A 97 -67.73 5.00 8.76
C HIS A 97 -66.83 4.74 9.99
N PRO A 98 -66.28 5.78 10.65
CA PRO A 98 -65.37 5.65 11.80
C PRO A 98 -66.07 5.19 13.10
N GLY A 99 -67.30 4.69 13.00
CA GLY A 99 -68.16 4.25 14.11
C GLY A 99 -68.94 2.99 13.73
N LEU A 100 -69.61 2.38 14.70
CA LEU A 100 -70.42 1.18 14.50
C LEU A 100 -71.86 1.55 14.18
N VAL A 101 -72.42 1.04 13.08
CA VAL A 101 -73.83 1.21 12.71
C VAL A 101 -74.55 -0.12 12.86
N LEU A 102 -75.64 -0.11 13.64
CA LEU A 102 -76.49 -1.27 13.86
C LEU A 102 -77.84 -1.00 13.23
N VAL A 103 -78.28 -1.88 12.34
CA VAL A 103 -79.53 -1.70 11.58
C VAL A 103 -80.46 -2.88 11.86
N TRP A 104 -81.69 -2.58 12.27
CA TRP A 104 -82.75 -3.56 12.46
C TRP A 104 -83.77 -3.50 11.32
N GLU A 105 -84.10 -4.68 10.80
CA GLU A 105 -85.21 -4.91 9.86
C GLU A 105 -86.34 -5.55 10.66
N ASP A 106 -87.21 -4.74 11.24
CA ASP A 106 -88.16 -5.23 12.26
C ASP A 106 -89.39 -5.93 11.66
N ASP A 107 -89.68 -7.12 12.17
CA ASP A 107 -91.01 -7.76 12.15
C ASP A 107 -91.68 -7.66 13.54
N TYR A 108 -93.00 -7.90 13.65
CA TYR A 108 -93.72 -7.70 14.92
C TYR A 108 -93.20 -8.60 16.06
N GLU A 109 -92.65 -9.78 15.75
CA GLU A 109 -92.06 -10.70 16.75
C GLU A 109 -90.72 -10.17 17.29
N SER A 110 -89.91 -9.50 16.46
CA SER A 110 -88.60 -8.95 16.86
C SER A 110 -88.67 -7.80 17.86
N ILE A 111 -89.84 -7.15 17.99
CA ILE A 111 -90.08 -6.03 18.92
C ILE A 111 -90.25 -6.56 20.36
N GLU A 112 -90.75 -7.78 20.54
CA GLU A 112 -91.00 -8.37 21.87
C GLU A 112 -89.78 -9.15 22.43
N GLN A 113 -88.81 -9.53 21.60
CA GLN A 113 -87.60 -10.28 22.00
C GLN A 113 -86.36 -9.40 22.17
N GLY A 114 -86.22 -8.71 23.32
CA GLY A 114 -84.99 -8.03 23.73
C GLY A 114 -84.42 -7.08 22.66
N TRP A 115 -83.13 -7.22 22.31
CA TRP A 115 -82.48 -6.39 21.28
C TRP A 115 -82.76 -6.83 19.84
N GLY A 116 -83.40 -7.97 19.58
CA GLY A 116 -83.47 -8.53 18.22
C GLY A 116 -82.10 -8.90 17.62
N THR A 117 -82.01 -9.05 16.29
CA THR A 117 -80.78 -9.41 15.57
C THR A 117 -80.39 -8.32 14.55
N PRO A 118 -79.63 -7.28 14.94
CA PRO A 118 -79.25 -6.22 14.02
C PRO A 118 -78.21 -6.68 12.99
N LYS A 119 -78.32 -6.16 11.76
CA LYS A 119 -77.22 -6.16 10.78
C LYS A 119 -76.16 -5.15 11.22
N ILE A 120 -74.91 -5.57 11.21
CA ILE A 120 -73.76 -4.77 11.66
C ILE A 120 -73.08 -4.18 10.44
N LEU A 121 -72.95 -2.86 10.41
CA LEU A 121 -72.33 -2.10 9.32
C LEU A 121 -71.31 -1.15 9.95
N GLY A 122 -70.02 -1.28 9.62
CA GLY A 122 -68.97 -0.44 10.22
C GLY A 122 -67.59 -1.09 10.22
N GLY A 123 -66.55 -0.29 10.46
CA GLY A 123 -65.16 -0.76 10.40
C GLY A 123 -64.79 -1.76 11.52
N PRO A 124 -63.97 -2.81 11.24
CA PRO A 124 -63.54 -3.78 12.26
C PRO A 124 -62.85 -3.15 13.47
N ALA A 125 -62.16 -2.02 13.28
CA ALA A 125 -61.47 -1.28 14.34
C ALA A 125 -62.45 -0.62 15.33
N ALA A 126 -63.56 -0.07 14.85
CA ALA A 126 -64.60 0.54 15.70
C ALA A 126 -65.29 -0.54 16.55
N LEU A 127 -65.62 -1.69 15.94
CA LEU A 127 -66.16 -2.83 16.67
C LEU A 127 -65.17 -3.33 17.73
N ALA A 128 -63.89 -3.50 17.39
CA ALA A 128 -62.87 -3.96 18.34
C ALA A 128 -62.70 -2.99 19.53
N SER A 129 -62.74 -1.68 19.29
CA SER A 129 -62.70 -0.67 20.36
C SER A 129 -63.91 -0.78 21.27
N LEU A 130 -65.13 -0.80 20.71
CA LEU A 130 -66.33 -0.87 21.54
C LEU A 130 -66.47 -2.24 22.26
N MET A 131 -65.94 -3.31 21.67
CA MET A 131 -65.90 -4.64 22.31
C MET A 131 -65.00 -4.70 23.54
N SER A 132 -64.04 -3.79 23.72
CA SER A 132 -63.21 -3.79 24.94
C SER A 132 -64.04 -3.57 26.21
N PHE A 133 -65.21 -2.92 26.08
CA PHE A 133 -66.14 -2.65 27.18
C PHE A 133 -67.04 -3.84 27.54
N ALA A 134 -67.14 -4.85 26.68
CA ALA A 134 -68.02 -6.01 26.87
C ALA A 134 -67.34 -7.23 27.52
N LYS A 135 -66.25 -7.01 28.27
CA LYS A 135 -65.35 -8.07 28.77
C LYS A 135 -65.91 -8.97 29.89
N ASP A 136 -66.87 -8.48 30.70
CA ASP A 136 -67.21 -9.10 31.99
C ASP A 136 -68.56 -9.84 32.05
N LEU A 137 -69.20 -10.15 30.91
CA LEU A 137 -70.43 -10.96 30.87
C LEU A 137 -70.14 -12.36 30.32
N ASP A 138 -70.20 -13.34 31.22
CA ASP A 138 -69.85 -14.76 30.99
C ASP A 138 -70.98 -15.54 30.29
N ASP A 139 -71.53 -14.97 29.21
CA ASP A 139 -72.60 -15.58 28.43
C ASP A 139 -72.06 -16.06 27.06
N ARG A 140 -71.47 -17.25 27.05
CA ARG A 140 -70.81 -17.84 25.86
C ARG A 140 -71.77 -18.14 24.71
N ALA A 141 -73.08 -18.08 24.95
CA ALA A 141 -74.11 -18.30 23.92
C ALA A 141 -74.50 -17.01 23.16
N ALA A 142 -74.12 -15.82 23.63
CA ALA A 142 -74.53 -14.55 23.04
C ALA A 142 -73.56 -14.03 21.96
N THR A 143 -74.09 -13.47 20.86
CA THR A 143 -73.26 -12.86 19.82
C THR A 143 -72.47 -11.66 20.36
N PRO A 144 -71.30 -11.33 19.79
CA PRO A 144 -70.46 -10.21 20.23
C PRO A 144 -71.20 -8.87 20.36
N VAL A 145 -72.14 -8.58 19.45
CA VAL A 145 -72.93 -7.35 19.47
C VAL A 145 -74.04 -7.39 20.51
N THR A 146 -74.67 -8.55 20.73
CA THR A 146 -75.64 -8.69 21.84
C THR A 146 -74.98 -8.42 23.19
N ARG A 147 -73.73 -8.85 23.39
CA ARG A 147 -72.97 -8.55 24.60
C ARG A 147 -72.71 -7.05 24.76
N LEU A 148 -72.27 -6.39 23.68
CA LEU A 148 -72.06 -4.94 23.65
C LEU A 148 -73.34 -4.14 23.93
N LEU A 149 -74.45 -4.51 23.29
CA LEU A 149 -75.75 -3.86 23.51
C LEU A 149 -76.28 -4.09 24.92
N ASN A 150 -76.07 -5.27 25.51
CA ASN A 150 -76.42 -5.49 26.92
C ASN A 150 -75.59 -4.62 27.87
N THR A 151 -74.28 -4.44 27.60
CA THR A 151 -73.44 -3.58 28.45
C THR A 151 -73.79 -2.10 28.34
N LEU A 152 -74.00 -1.59 27.13
CA LEU A 152 -74.30 -0.17 26.91
C LEU A 152 -75.77 0.16 27.17
N GLY A 153 -76.63 -0.82 26.98
CA GLY A 153 -78.08 -0.70 27.03
C GLY A 153 -78.66 -0.28 28.37
N ASP A 154 -78.03 -0.71 29.46
CA ASP A 154 -78.53 -0.46 30.81
C ASP A 154 -77.98 0.86 31.40
N LEU A 155 -77.07 1.53 30.68
CA LEU A 155 -76.52 2.83 31.04
C LEU A 155 -77.45 3.97 30.59
N PRO A 156 -77.54 5.05 31.38
CA PRO A 156 -78.32 6.23 31.01
C PRO A 156 -77.65 6.97 29.84
N LEU A 157 -78.47 7.40 28.87
CA LEU A 157 -78.02 8.29 27.80
C LEU A 157 -78.10 9.74 28.30
N GLN A 158 -76.96 10.43 28.35
CA GLN A 158 -76.91 11.85 28.67
C GLN A 158 -77.23 12.65 27.40
N ASP A 159 -78.34 13.37 27.43
CA ASP A 159 -78.77 14.32 26.40
C ASP A 159 -78.88 15.73 27.03
N ASP A 160 -79.18 16.76 26.24
CA ASP A 160 -79.24 18.17 26.67
C ASP A 160 -80.36 18.49 27.71
N GLY A 161 -81.08 17.47 28.19
CA GLY A 161 -82.14 17.55 29.20
C GLY A 161 -81.65 17.45 30.66
N PRO A 162 -82.54 17.68 31.65
CA PRO A 162 -82.19 17.58 33.06
C PRO A 162 -81.79 16.13 33.48
N PRO A 163 -80.80 15.94 34.36
CA PRO A 163 -80.24 14.61 34.68
C PRO A 163 -81.23 13.60 35.28
N GLU A 164 -82.32 14.08 35.87
CA GLU A 164 -83.33 13.24 36.52
C GLU A 164 -84.23 12.50 35.50
N GLU A 165 -84.16 12.84 34.21
CA GLU A 165 -84.98 12.26 33.13
C GLU A 165 -84.19 11.37 32.16
N PHE A 166 -82.91 11.09 32.43
CA PHE A 166 -82.10 10.26 31.52
C PHE A 166 -82.65 8.83 31.41
N LYS A 167 -83.16 8.50 30.23
CA LYS A 167 -83.61 7.15 29.87
C LYS A 167 -82.41 6.28 29.53
N LYS A 168 -82.57 4.97 29.74
CA LYS A 168 -81.55 3.99 29.34
C LYS A 168 -81.55 3.84 27.82
N LEU A 169 -80.38 3.52 27.25
CA LEU A 169 -80.27 3.28 25.80
C LEU A 169 -81.26 2.19 25.34
N ARG A 170 -81.49 1.15 26.14
CA ARG A 170 -82.45 0.08 25.84
C ARG A 170 -83.87 0.59 25.66
N ASP A 171 -84.32 1.46 26.55
CA ASP A 171 -85.67 2.03 26.51
C ASP A 171 -85.82 2.96 25.30
N LEU A 172 -84.79 3.76 25.01
CA LEU A 172 -84.77 4.66 23.85
C LEU A 172 -84.76 3.92 22.52
N VAL A 173 -84.01 2.82 22.41
CA VAL A 173 -84.03 1.96 21.21
C VAL A 173 -85.39 1.27 21.07
N GLN A 174 -86.03 0.87 22.17
CA GLN A 174 -87.37 0.29 22.12
C GLN A 174 -88.44 1.32 21.72
N GLU A 175 -88.39 2.54 22.25
CA GLU A 175 -89.25 3.66 21.84
C GLU A 175 -89.02 4.05 20.37
N LEU A 176 -87.77 4.03 19.92
CA LEU A 176 -87.42 4.24 18.51
C LEU A 176 -88.04 3.17 17.60
N ARG A 177 -88.02 1.89 18.03
CA ARG A 177 -88.60 0.77 17.27
C ARG A 177 -90.13 0.74 17.29
N GLN A 178 -90.76 1.07 18.43
CA GLN A 178 -92.22 1.01 18.58
C GLN A 178 -92.94 2.28 18.10
N HIS A 179 -92.35 3.44 18.32
CA HIS A 179 -92.99 4.73 18.10
C HIS A 179 -92.25 5.62 17.08
N GLY A 180 -91.07 5.21 16.61
CA GLY A 180 -90.29 5.97 15.62
C GLY A 180 -89.63 7.23 16.18
N LEU A 181 -89.47 7.34 17.50
CA LEU A 181 -88.90 8.51 18.16
C LEU A 181 -87.37 8.50 18.08
N ALA A 182 -86.79 9.42 17.31
CA ALA A 182 -85.35 9.59 17.18
C ALA A 182 -84.72 10.15 18.47
N PHE A 183 -83.49 9.76 18.75
CA PHE A 183 -82.72 10.25 19.91
C PHE A 183 -81.25 10.44 19.55
N SER A 184 -80.56 11.31 20.28
CA SER A 184 -79.11 11.51 20.18
C SER A 184 -78.58 11.84 21.56
N GLY A 185 -77.40 11.34 21.92
CA GLY A 185 -76.79 11.65 23.20
C GLY A 185 -75.48 10.91 23.43
N SER A 186 -74.94 11.04 24.63
CA SER A 186 -73.67 10.43 25.03
C SER A 186 -73.84 9.46 26.19
N ILE A 187 -73.30 8.25 26.05
CA ILE A 187 -73.28 7.22 27.08
C ILE A 187 -71.93 7.31 27.79
N MET A 188 -71.95 7.64 29.07
CA MET A 188 -70.76 7.61 29.91
C MET A 188 -70.54 6.18 30.42
N THR A 189 -69.44 5.56 30.02
CA THR A 189 -69.05 4.25 30.54
C THR A 189 -68.48 4.36 31.95
N ASN A 190 -68.47 3.26 32.70
CA ASN A 190 -67.89 3.20 34.05
C ASN A 190 -66.37 3.54 34.08
N GLU A 191 -65.69 3.46 32.93
CA GLU A 191 -64.28 3.84 32.76
C GLU A 191 -64.08 5.33 32.41
N GLY A 192 -65.16 6.13 32.42
CA GLY A 192 -65.12 7.58 32.18
C GLY A 192 -64.98 7.97 30.71
N ARG A 193 -65.23 7.06 29.76
CA ARG A 193 -65.27 7.36 28.32
C ARG A 193 -66.69 7.65 27.87
N ALA A 194 -66.84 8.67 27.04
CA ALA A 194 -68.09 9.04 26.38
C ALA A 194 -68.24 8.27 25.06
N ILE A 195 -69.35 7.59 24.85
CA ILE A 195 -69.72 6.98 23.56
C ILE A 195 -70.94 7.72 23.03
N GLU A 196 -70.82 8.32 21.86
CA GLU A 196 -71.93 9.00 21.20
C GLU A 196 -72.88 7.97 20.58
N ALA A 197 -74.18 8.08 20.87
CA ALA A 197 -75.24 7.23 20.34
C ALA A 197 -76.33 8.08 19.67
N ASP A 198 -76.58 7.85 18.37
CA ASP A 198 -77.67 8.50 17.59
C ASP A 198 -78.56 7.40 17.00
N GLY A 199 -79.87 7.46 17.28
CA GLY A 199 -80.86 6.49 16.84
C GLY A 199 -81.91 7.14 15.93
N ARG A 200 -82.08 6.61 14.70
CA ARG A 200 -83.05 7.13 13.72
C ARG A 200 -83.76 6.04 12.95
N VAL A 201 -84.94 6.36 12.42
CA VAL A 201 -85.70 5.49 11.50
C VAL A 201 -85.48 5.95 10.05
N ALA A 202 -85.11 5.02 9.17
CA ALA A 202 -84.93 5.27 7.75
C ALA A 202 -85.59 4.16 6.91
N GLY A 203 -86.58 4.50 6.10
CA GLY A 203 -87.18 3.55 5.13
C GLY A 203 -87.83 2.31 5.74
N GLY A 204 -88.30 2.37 6.99
CA GLY A 204 -88.86 1.23 7.72
C GLY A 204 -87.83 0.42 8.50
N GLN A 205 -86.54 0.76 8.40
CA GLN A 205 -85.47 0.19 9.22
C GLN A 205 -85.12 1.14 10.37
N VAL A 206 -84.68 0.58 11.48
CA VAL A 206 -84.16 1.34 12.62
C VAL A 206 -82.65 1.25 12.62
N ALA A 207 -81.96 2.39 12.71
CA ALA A 207 -80.51 2.46 12.70
C ALA A 207 -79.99 3.17 13.96
N LEU A 208 -78.99 2.57 14.60
CA LEU A 208 -78.25 3.11 15.74
C LEU A 208 -76.78 3.27 15.36
N TRP A 209 -76.28 4.49 15.46
CA TRP A 209 -74.87 4.82 15.31
C TRP A 209 -74.22 4.92 16.67
N LEU A 210 -73.12 4.19 16.88
CA LEU A 210 -72.28 4.25 18.07
C LEU A 210 -70.87 4.69 17.68
N THR A 211 -70.41 5.82 18.21
CA THR A 211 -69.10 6.39 17.88
C THR A 211 -68.29 6.62 19.15
N ASP A 212 -67.03 6.19 19.16
CA ASP A 212 -66.05 6.49 20.22
C ASP A 212 -65.18 7.70 19.78
N PRO A 213 -65.34 8.88 20.40
CA PRO A 213 -64.56 10.07 20.07
C PRO A 213 -63.04 9.87 20.20
N ALA A 214 -62.58 8.95 21.06
CA ALA A 214 -61.15 8.67 21.25
C ALA A 214 -60.52 7.98 20.03
N VAL A 215 -61.28 7.12 19.34
CA VAL A 215 -60.83 6.46 18.09
C VAL A 215 -60.68 7.50 16.97
N ARG A 216 -61.64 8.43 16.87
CA ARG A 216 -61.59 9.56 15.93
C ARG A 216 -60.37 10.46 16.17
N MET A 217 -60.06 10.79 17.43
CA MET A 217 -58.88 11.59 17.76
C MET A 217 -57.54 10.88 17.49
N ALA A 218 -57.48 9.55 17.63
CA ALA A 218 -56.27 8.77 17.37
C ALA A 218 -55.89 8.74 15.87
N GLU A 219 -56.89 8.68 14.98
CA GLU A 219 -56.66 8.72 13.52
C GLU A 219 -56.23 10.13 13.04
N ASP A 220 -56.88 11.18 13.55
CA ASP A 220 -56.56 12.57 13.21
C ASP A 220 -55.20 13.03 13.81
N GLY A 221 -54.85 12.57 15.01
CA GLY A 221 -53.59 12.89 15.70
C GLY A 221 -52.34 12.33 15.03
N GLY A 222 -52.44 11.19 14.34
CA GLY A 222 -51.32 10.54 13.65
C GLY A 222 -50.75 11.33 12.47
N ILE A 223 -51.55 12.18 11.82
CA ILE A 223 -51.13 12.99 10.67
C ILE A 223 -50.42 14.28 11.16
N LEU A 224 -51.00 14.96 12.15
CA LEU A 224 -50.40 16.17 12.73
C LEU A 224 -49.10 15.90 13.51
N GLY A 225 -48.99 14.74 14.17
CA GLY A 225 -47.76 14.31 14.85
C GLY A 225 -46.58 14.19 13.88
N LYS A 226 -46.77 13.53 12.73
CA LYS A 226 -45.73 13.36 11.70
C LYS A 226 -45.27 14.66 11.07
N VAL A 227 -46.16 15.65 10.93
CA VAL A 227 -45.80 16.98 10.42
C VAL A 227 -44.96 17.74 11.44
N ARG A 228 -45.32 17.69 12.72
CA ARG A 228 -44.54 18.33 13.79
C ARG A 228 -43.16 17.71 13.95
N GLU A 229 -43.07 16.37 13.93
CA GLU A 229 -41.81 15.63 14.00
C GLU A 229 -40.88 16.01 12.84
N LYS A 230 -41.35 15.93 11.59
CA LYS A 230 -40.57 16.36 10.42
C LYS A 230 -40.15 17.83 10.47
N THR A 231 -41.00 18.70 11.00
CA THR A 231 -40.68 20.12 11.15
C THR A 231 -39.62 20.33 12.23
N ALA A 232 -39.69 19.61 13.34
CA ALA A 232 -38.67 19.65 14.38
C ALA A 232 -37.32 19.12 13.88
N ASP A 233 -37.31 18.02 13.11
CA ASP A 233 -36.11 17.45 12.51
C ASP A 233 -35.42 18.42 11.54
N LEU A 234 -36.20 19.13 10.71
CA LEU A 234 -35.68 20.14 9.80
C LEU A 234 -35.06 21.33 10.55
N HIS A 235 -35.70 21.81 11.61
CA HIS A 235 -35.13 22.86 12.47
C HIS A 235 -33.85 22.39 13.16
N GLY A 236 -33.80 21.13 13.61
CA GLY A 236 -32.61 20.51 14.19
C GLY A 236 -31.44 20.47 13.21
N ALA A 237 -31.69 20.02 11.97
CA ALA A 237 -30.68 19.95 10.91
C ALA A 237 -30.14 21.35 10.52
N LEU A 238 -31.01 22.35 10.42
CA LEU A 238 -30.59 23.74 10.14
C LEU A 238 -29.77 24.33 11.30
N ALA A 239 -30.19 24.11 12.55
CA ALA A 239 -29.44 24.56 13.73
C ALA A 239 -28.05 23.89 13.83
N GLN A 240 -27.94 22.62 13.41
CA GLN A 240 -26.66 21.93 13.34
C GLN A 240 -25.74 22.52 12.26
N LEU A 241 -26.28 22.80 11.06
CA LEU A 241 -25.53 23.45 9.98
C LEU A 241 -25.10 24.88 10.34
N GLU A 242 -25.92 25.61 11.10
CA GLU A 242 -25.61 26.96 11.58
C GLU A 242 -24.37 26.98 12.48
N ARG A 243 -24.17 25.92 13.30
CA ARG A 243 -23.06 25.79 14.24
C ARG A 243 -21.90 24.93 13.72
N ALA A 244 -22.00 24.45 12.48
CA ALA A 244 -20.95 23.63 11.89
C ALA A 244 -19.66 24.46 11.72
N PRO A 245 -18.46 23.91 12.04
CA PRO A 245 -17.19 24.62 11.94
C PRO A 245 -16.68 24.74 10.48
N VAL A 246 -17.59 24.65 9.52
CA VAL A 246 -17.32 24.56 8.09
C VAL A 246 -18.21 25.60 7.40
N PRO A 247 -17.66 26.57 6.65
CA PRO A 247 -18.47 27.50 5.88
C PRO A 247 -19.47 26.75 5.00
N ALA A 248 -20.76 27.03 5.18
CA ALA A 248 -21.85 26.43 4.42
C ALA A 248 -22.82 27.53 3.98
N TRP A 249 -23.36 27.39 2.78
CA TRP A 249 -24.25 28.36 2.16
C TRP A 249 -25.27 27.71 1.25
N ARG A 250 -26.31 28.46 0.92
CA ARG A 250 -27.29 28.11 -0.09
C ARG A 250 -27.51 29.30 -1.01
N ARG A 251 -27.61 29.00 -2.31
CA ARG A 251 -27.88 29.93 -3.40
C ARG A 251 -29.26 29.72 -3.98
N GLN A 252 -29.87 30.78 -4.50
CA GLN A 252 -31.07 30.70 -5.34
C GLN A 252 -30.72 30.25 -6.77
N ALA A 253 -31.72 30.12 -7.65
CA ALA A 253 -31.51 29.71 -9.04
C ALA A 253 -30.66 30.71 -9.87
N ASP A 254 -30.64 31.99 -9.47
CA ASP A 254 -29.79 33.04 -10.06
C ASP A 254 -28.36 33.07 -9.50
N LEU A 255 -28.01 32.09 -8.65
CA LEU A 255 -26.75 31.94 -7.93
C LEU A 255 -26.50 32.96 -6.81
N SER A 256 -27.46 33.82 -6.49
CA SER A 256 -27.39 34.73 -5.34
C SER A 256 -27.41 33.95 -4.02
N LEU A 257 -26.63 34.38 -3.03
CA LEU A 257 -26.62 33.82 -1.68
C LEU A 257 -27.97 34.08 -1.00
N ALA A 258 -28.62 33.00 -0.56
CA ALA A 258 -29.90 33.00 0.14
C ALA A 258 -29.76 32.70 1.64
N TRP A 259 -28.73 31.96 2.01
CA TRP A 259 -28.44 31.56 3.38
C TRP A 259 -26.95 31.27 3.53
N VAL A 260 -26.38 31.60 4.70
CA VAL A 260 -25.00 31.32 5.09
C VAL A 260 -24.96 31.00 6.58
N ASN A 261 -24.06 30.13 7.02
CA ASN A 261 -23.88 29.83 8.45
C ASN A 261 -22.85 30.74 9.12
N ALA A 262 -22.74 30.63 10.45
CA ALA A 262 -21.76 31.39 11.25
C ALA A 262 -20.31 31.24 10.77
N ALA A 263 -19.89 30.03 10.39
CA ALA A 263 -18.53 29.78 9.89
C ALA A 263 -18.24 30.50 8.55
N TYR A 264 -19.24 30.64 7.68
CA TYR A 264 -19.12 31.43 6.45
C TYR A 264 -18.94 32.91 6.75
N VAL A 265 -19.74 33.46 7.67
CA VAL A 265 -19.65 34.87 8.10
C VAL A 265 -18.26 35.17 8.66
N GLU A 266 -17.72 34.27 9.47
CA GLU A 266 -16.36 34.36 10.00
C GLU A 266 -15.29 34.29 8.91
N ALA A 267 -15.48 33.42 7.91
CA ALA A 267 -14.54 33.25 6.80
C ALA A 267 -14.44 34.48 5.89
N VAL A 268 -15.55 35.21 5.69
CA VAL A 268 -15.57 36.49 4.93
C VAL A 268 -15.36 37.73 5.80
N GLU A 269 -15.12 37.56 7.10
CA GLU A 269 -14.92 38.65 8.08
C GLU A 269 -16.07 39.67 8.12
N ALA A 270 -17.30 39.24 7.88
CA ALA A 270 -18.48 40.10 7.90
C ALA A 270 -19.11 40.22 9.29
N ALA A 271 -19.88 41.29 9.53
CA ALA A 271 -20.52 41.53 10.81
C ALA A 271 -21.69 40.57 11.13
N SER A 272 -22.40 40.07 10.12
CA SER A 272 -23.53 39.13 10.28
C SER A 272 -23.91 38.46 8.96
N ALA A 273 -24.66 37.35 9.03
CA ALA A 273 -25.22 36.67 7.87
C ALA A 273 -26.10 37.58 7.00
N SER A 274 -26.85 38.50 7.61
CA SER A 274 -27.70 39.46 6.90
C SER A 274 -26.90 40.42 6.03
N VAL A 275 -25.72 40.86 6.48
CA VAL A 275 -24.81 41.72 5.69
C VAL A 275 -24.26 40.94 4.51
N VAL A 276 -23.82 39.70 4.73
CA VAL A 276 -23.31 38.82 3.67
C VAL A 276 -24.34 38.59 2.58
N ILE A 277 -25.60 38.33 2.95
CA ILE A 277 -26.69 38.10 2.00
C ILE A 277 -27.11 39.39 1.29
N LYS A 278 -27.23 40.51 2.01
CA LYS A 278 -27.63 41.79 1.40
C LYS A 278 -26.60 42.29 0.39
N ASP A 279 -25.32 42.21 0.76
CA ASP A 279 -24.22 42.73 -0.04
C ASP A 279 -23.61 41.65 -0.97
N GLN A 280 -24.14 40.42 -0.92
CA GLN A 280 -23.72 39.26 -1.72
C GLN A 280 -22.20 39.00 -1.63
N ILE A 281 -21.69 38.96 -0.40
CA ILE A 281 -20.25 38.78 -0.12
C ILE A 281 -19.86 37.31 -0.33
N GLU A 282 -19.13 37.07 -1.42
CA GLU A 282 -18.60 35.76 -1.80
C GLU A 282 -17.30 35.44 -1.06
N LEU A 283 -17.05 34.17 -0.75
CA LEU A 283 -15.74 33.70 -0.27
C LEU A 283 -14.62 34.03 -1.28
N ASP A 284 -14.89 33.77 -2.55
CA ASP A 284 -14.02 34.11 -3.68
C ASP A 284 -14.85 34.06 -4.98
N PRO A 285 -14.56 34.90 -5.98
CA PRO A 285 -15.21 34.83 -7.29
C PRO A 285 -15.13 33.45 -7.97
N ALA A 286 -14.10 32.64 -7.67
CA ALA A 286 -13.96 31.29 -8.18
C ALA A 286 -15.01 30.32 -7.61
N ALA A 287 -15.50 30.54 -6.39
CA ALA A 287 -16.57 29.72 -5.81
C ALA A 287 -17.86 29.83 -6.64
N ARG A 288 -18.20 31.04 -7.09
CA ARG A 288 -19.34 31.27 -7.99
C ARG A 288 -19.20 30.53 -9.32
N LYS A 289 -18.01 30.46 -9.90
CA LYS A 289 -17.76 29.69 -11.13
C LYS A 289 -17.93 28.18 -10.93
N ILE A 290 -17.62 27.66 -9.75
CA ILE A 290 -17.87 26.26 -9.41
C ILE A 290 -19.39 26.02 -9.33
N ALA A 291 -20.13 26.95 -8.73
CA ALA A 291 -21.59 26.91 -8.66
C ALA A 291 -22.26 26.96 -10.05
N GLU A 292 -21.78 27.84 -10.95
CA GLU A 292 -22.24 27.91 -12.35
C GLU A 292 -22.12 26.55 -13.06
N ARG A 293 -20.96 25.89 -12.91
CA ARG A 293 -20.73 24.57 -13.48
C ARG A 293 -21.60 23.50 -12.82
N ALA A 294 -21.76 23.52 -11.49
CA ALA A 294 -22.59 22.56 -10.77
C ALA A 294 -24.06 22.66 -11.18
N SER A 295 -24.54 23.89 -11.43
CA SER A 295 -25.87 24.18 -11.98
C SER A 295 -26.04 23.61 -13.39
N ALA A 296 -25.10 23.92 -14.28
CA ALA A 296 -25.14 23.51 -15.68
C ALA A 296 -25.07 21.99 -15.85
N GLU A 297 -24.18 21.34 -15.10
CA GLU A 297 -23.96 19.88 -15.15
C GLU A 297 -24.96 19.09 -14.29
N ARG A 298 -25.79 19.78 -13.48
CA ARG A 298 -26.77 19.18 -12.53
C ARG A 298 -26.18 18.09 -11.64
N ARG A 299 -24.94 18.27 -11.19
CA ARG A 299 -24.25 17.35 -10.28
C ARG A 299 -23.37 18.11 -9.29
N ALA A 300 -22.97 17.45 -8.21
CA ALA A 300 -21.98 18.00 -7.30
C ALA A 300 -20.65 18.22 -8.03
N ILE A 301 -20.05 19.40 -7.83
CA ILE A 301 -18.72 19.75 -8.33
C ILE A 301 -17.85 20.24 -7.19
N ASP A 302 -16.69 19.61 -7.09
CA ASP A 302 -15.62 20.02 -6.20
C ASP A 302 -14.70 21.00 -6.94
N GLY A 303 -14.25 22.02 -6.24
CA GLY A 303 -13.21 22.92 -6.71
C GLY A 303 -12.32 23.40 -5.57
N ARG A 304 -11.21 24.02 -5.95
CA ARG A 304 -10.21 24.54 -5.00
C ARG A 304 -10.19 26.05 -5.08
N VAL A 305 -10.25 26.69 -3.92
CA VAL A 305 -10.22 28.14 -3.79
C VAL A 305 -9.19 28.50 -2.73
N VAL A 306 -8.38 29.52 -2.98
CA VAL A 306 -7.37 29.99 -2.01
C VAL A 306 -7.75 31.39 -1.57
N ILE A 307 -8.08 31.54 -0.29
CA ILE A 307 -8.55 32.81 0.28
C ILE A 307 -7.71 33.19 1.50
N ASN A 308 -7.76 34.46 1.90
CA ASN A 308 -7.19 34.90 3.16
C ASN A 308 -8.30 34.99 4.21
N ILE A 309 -8.17 34.24 5.31
CA ILE A 309 -9.07 34.31 6.46
C ILE A 309 -8.24 34.75 7.67
N LYS A 310 -8.59 35.86 8.31
CA LYS A 310 -7.90 36.44 9.48
C LYS A 310 -6.40 36.64 9.24
N GLY A 311 -6.05 37.13 8.05
CA GLY A 311 -4.66 37.36 7.64
C GLY A 311 -3.84 36.09 7.31
N ALA A 312 -4.42 34.89 7.43
CA ALA A 312 -3.77 33.64 7.05
C ALA A 312 -4.28 33.15 5.68
N ARG A 313 -3.35 32.77 4.79
CA ARG A 313 -3.69 32.16 3.50
C ARG A 313 -4.15 30.72 3.71
N ARG A 314 -5.38 30.42 3.31
CA ARG A 314 -6.07 29.14 3.45
C ARG A 314 -6.45 28.57 2.09
N SER A 315 -6.27 27.26 1.91
CA SER A 315 -6.71 26.51 0.73
C SER A 315 -7.98 25.75 1.12
N LEU A 316 -9.10 26.09 0.48
CA LEU A 316 -10.40 25.49 0.75
C LEU A 316 -10.81 24.58 -0.41
N LYS A 317 -11.32 23.40 -0.07
CA LYS A 317 -12.08 22.55 -0.99
C LYS A 317 -13.54 22.96 -0.93
N VAL A 318 -14.00 23.64 -1.97
CA VAL A 318 -15.40 24.07 -2.14
C VAL A 318 -16.16 22.98 -2.88
N THR A 319 -17.29 22.55 -2.33
CA THR A 319 -18.20 21.60 -2.98
C THR A 319 -19.53 22.32 -3.19
N GLU A 320 -19.98 22.43 -4.44
CA GLU A 320 -21.27 23.03 -4.80
C GLU A 320 -22.18 21.92 -5.35
N THR A 321 -23.38 21.77 -4.77
CA THR A 321 -24.32 20.69 -5.08
C THR A 321 -25.69 21.27 -5.43
N PRO A 322 -26.29 20.91 -6.58
CA PRO A 322 -27.64 21.34 -6.91
C PRO A 322 -28.67 20.69 -5.98
N VAL A 323 -29.53 21.52 -5.37
CA VAL A 323 -30.60 21.09 -4.46
C VAL A 323 -31.94 21.49 -5.05
N HIS A 324 -32.79 20.50 -5.32
CA HIS A 324 -34.14 20.74 -5.84
C HIS A 324 -35.11 20.90 -4.66
N ALA A 325 -35.49 22.15 -4.35
CA ALA A 325 -36.64 22.42 -3.50
C ALA A 325 -37.87 22.62 -4.41
N ALA A 326 -39.05 22.19 -3.96
CA ALA A 326 -40.29 22.29 -4.73
C ALA A 326 -40.60 23.75 -5.11
N GLY A 327 -40.22 24.15 -6.33
CA GLY A 327 -40.48 25.47 -6.91
C GLY A 327 -39.24 26.20 -7.45
N ASP A 328 -38.03 25.94 -6.96
CA ASP A 328 -36.82 26.62 -7.43
C ASP A 328 -35.55 25.75 -7.28
N ALA A 329 -34.74 25.66 -8.34
CA ALA A 329 -33.51 24.88 -8.36
C ALA A 329 -32.37 25.69 -7.74
N GLY A 330 -32.10 25.51 -6.45
CA GLY A 330 -31.02 26.16 -5.74
C GLY A 330 -29.71 25.36 -5.78
N ILE A 331 -28.65 25.94 -5.23
CA ILE A 331 -27.36 25.26 -5.04
C ILE A 331 -26.97 25.37 -3.58
N ALA A 332 -26.61 24.27 -2.94
CA ALA A 332 -26.02 24.29 -1.61
C ALA A 332 -24.53 24.00 -1.71
N GLY A 333 -23.74 24.79 -1.00
CA GLY A 333 -22.29 24.66 -1.00
C GLY A 333 -21.72 24.62 0.41
N PHE A 334 -20.55 24.00 0.53
CA PHE A 334 -19.72 24.10 1.72
C PHE A 334 -18.24 24.09 1.36
N ALA A 335 -17.40 24.60 2.27
CA ALA A 335 -15.96 24.70 2.06
C ALA A 335 -15.17 24.07 3.20
N ILE A 336 -14.37 23.05 2.91
CA ILE A 336 -13.49 22.40 3.90
C ILE A 336 -12.09 22.98 3.79
N ASP A 337 -11.48 23.38 4.91
CA ASP A 337 -10.07 23.76 4.95
C ASP A 337 -9.17 22.54 4.73
N ILE A 338 -8.43 22.54 3.63
CA ILE A 338 -7.46 21.50 3.26
C ILE A 338 -6.01 22.00 3.34
N THR A 339 -5.78 23.17 3.94
CA THR A 339 -4.45 23.82 4.02
C THR A 339 -3.40 22.89 4.65
N GLU A 340 -3.71 22.31 5.81
CA GLU A 340 -2.76 21.44 6.53
C GLU A 340 -2.55 20.11 5.79
N LEU A 341 -3.59 19.59 5.12
CA LEU A 341 -3.48 18.39 4.28
C LEU A 341 -2.57 18.65 3.06
N GLU A 342 -2.73 19.79 2.39
CA GLU A 342 -1.90 20.18 1.25
C GLU A 342 -0.45 20.44 1.67
N LYS A 343 -0.23 21.13 2.80
CA LYS A 343 1.11 21.30 3.38
C LYS A 343 1.76 19.96 3.68
N ALA A 344 1.06 19.06 4.39
CA ALA A 344 1.59 17.73 4.72
C ALA A 344 1.94 16.92 3.46
N LYS A 345 1.09 16.99 2.42
CA LYS A 345 1.34 16.33 1.13
C LYS A 345 2.55 16.95 0.40
N ALA A 346 2.67 18.28 0.40
CA ALA A 346 3.81 18.98 -0.19
C ALA A 346 5.11 18.66 0.57
N ASP A 347 5.07 18.61 1.89
CA ASP A 347 6.21 18.26 2.76
C ASP A 347 6.66 16.83 2.49
N LEU A 348 5.72 15.87 2.46
CA LEU A 348 6.03 14.48 2.10
C LEU A 348 6.65 14.38 0.71
N SER A 349 6.08 15.08 -0.28
CA SER A 349 6.63 15.09 -1.64
C SER A 349 8.05 15.67 -1.67
N ARG A 350 8.31 16.75 -0.92
CA ARG A 350 9.65 17.32 -0.77
C ARG A 350 10.61 16.35 -0.10
N HIS A 351 10.17 15.63 0.94
CA HIS A 351 10.98 14.62 1.61
C HIS A 351 11.30 13.42 0.70
N VAL A 352 10.33 12.93 -0.08
CA VAL A 352 10.55 11.85 -1.06
C VAL A 352 11.56 12.28 -2.11
N GLU A 353 11.42 13.49 -2.66
CA GLU A 353 12.36 14.02 -3.65
C GLU A 353 13.75 14.24 -3.07
N ALA A 354 13.85 14.77 -1.84
CA ALA A 354 15.11 14.95 -1.15
C ALA A 354 15.84 13.62 -0.90
N ASN A 355 15.11 12.59 -0.45
CA ASN A 355 15.65 11.25 -0.26
C ASN A 355 16.12 10.64 -1.59
N ARG A 356 15.33 10.80 -2.66
CA ARG A 356 15.69 10.36 -4.01
C ARG A 356 16.98 11.04 -4.49
N ALA A 357 17.09 12.36 -4.29
CA ALA A 357 18.28 13.14 -4.64
C ALA A 357 19.50 12.72 -3.82
N THR A 358 19.33 12.35 -2.55
CA THR A 358 20.43 11.84 -1.71
C THR A 358 20.95 10.50 -2.24
N LEU A 359 20.05 9.56 -2.54
CA LEU A 359 20.44 8.27 -3.12
C LEU A 359 21.10 8.41 -4.51
N GLU A 360 20.73 9.45 -5.26
CA GLU A 360 21.33 9.76 -6.56
C GLU A 360 22.79 10.19 -6.45
N GLN A 361 23.16 10.87 -5.35
CA GLN A 361 24.52 11.33 -5.10
C GLN A 361 25.44 10.25 -4.53
N VAL A 362 24.91 9.11 -4.08
CA VAL A 362 25.71 8.00 -3.55
C VAL A 362 26.57 7.41 -4.68
N PRO A 363 27.91 7.33 -4.53
CA PRO A 363 28.78 6.77 -5.57
C PRO A 363 28.54 5.28 -5.85
N ALA A 364 28.12 4.54 -4.81
CA ALA A 364 27.75 3.13 -4.93
C ALA A 364 26.47 2.99 -5.77
N ALA A 365 26.40 1.90 -6.53
CA ALA A 365 25.23 1.58 -7.33
C ALA A 365 24.09 1.08 -6.41
N VAL A 366 22.95 1.76 -6.44
CA VAL A 366 21.79 1.45 -5.60
C VAL A 366 20.60 1.05 -6.47
N ALA A 367 19.95 -0.06 -6.11
CA ALA A 367 18.67 -0.47 -6.66
C ALA A 367 17.72 -0.89 -5.55
N MET A 368 16.45 -0.49 -5.66
CA MET A 368 15.40 -0.82 -4.72
C MET A 368 14.23 -1.45 -5.46
N PHE A 369 13.76 -2.56 -4.93
CA PHE A 369 12.64 -3.32 -5.47
C PHE A 369 11.47 -3.31 -4.50
N GLY A 370 10.25 -3.25 -5.01
CA GLY A 370 9.02 -3.33 -4.22
C GLY A 370 8.73 -4.74 -3.72
N ALA A 371 7.62 -4.90 -2.97
CA ALA A 371 7.16 -6.20 -2.48
C ALA A 371 6.74 -7.15 -3.62
N SER A 372 6.28 -6.59 -4.74
CA SER A 372 6.01 -7.25 -6.03
C SER A 372 7.29 -7.67 -6.78
N GLN A 373 8.48 -7.38 -6.23
CA GLN A 373 9.80 -7.58 -6.85
C GLN A 373 10.09 -6.68 -8.06
N GLU A 374 9.21 -5.70 -8.37
CA GLU A 374 9.45 -4.72 -9.43
C GLU A 374 10.49 -3.68 -9.02
N LEU A 375 11.27 -3.17 -9.99
CA LEU A 375 12.26 -2.13 -9.74
C LEU A 375 11.55 -0.78 -9.48
N VAL A 376 11.62 -0.29 -8.25
CA VAL A 376 10.97 0.97 -7.81
C VAL A 376 11.93 2.16 -7.91
N TYR A 377 13.21 1.94 -7.63
CA TYR A 377 14.22 3.00 -7.70
C TYR A 377 15.58 2.44 -8.11
N TYR A 378 16.35 3.26 -8.83
CA TYR A 378 17.75 3.05 -9.15
C TYR A 378 18.44 4.40 -9.27
N ASN A 379 19.74 4.47 -8.97
CA ASN A 379 20.54 5.67 -9.22
C ASN A 379 21.35 5.57 -10.52
N THR A 380 21.94 6.69 -10.96
CA THR A 380 22.80 6.73 -12.15
C THR A 380 24.01 5.81 -12.01
N ALA A 381 24.56 5.64 -10.81
CA ALA A 381 25.66 4.72 -10.56
C ALA A 381 25.28 3.26 -10.90
N PHE A 382 24.07 2.82 -10.54
CA PHE A 382 23.55 1.49 -10.88
C PHE A 382 23.41 1.30 -12.38
N LYS A 383 22.80 2.26 -13.08
CA LYS A 383 22.69 2.24 -14.54
C LYS A 383 24.06 2.14 -15.21
N ARG A 384 25.02 2.96 -14.79
CA ARG A 384 26.37 3.01 -15.35
C ARG A 384 27.17 1.74 -15.06
N LEU A 385 27.07 1.20 -13.85
CA LEU A 385 27.82 0.01 -13.43
C LEU A 385 27.50 -1.21 -14.31
N PHE A 386 26.20 -1.40 -14.57
CA PHE A 386 25.69 -2.53 -15.34
C PHE A 386 25.45 -2.23 -16.83
N GLY A 387 25.55 -0.98 -17.26
CA GLY A 387 25.38 -0.57 -18.66
C GLY A 387 23.95 -0.74 -19.17
N LEU A 388 22.96 -0.41 -18.34
CA LEU A 388 21.54 -0.64 -18.63
C LEU A 388 20.92 0.49 -19.47
N GLU A 389 20.00 0.12 -20.37
CA GLU A 389 19.26 1.06 -21.22
C GLU A 389 18.08 1.70 -20.47
N ASP A 390 17.77 2.96 -20.77
CA ASP A 390 16.66 3.69 -20.14
C ASP A 390 15.30 3.04 -20.41
N ALA A 391 15.07 2.55 -21.64
CA ALA A 391 13.83 1.89 -22.01
C ALA A 391 13.56 0.64 -21.15
N MET A 392 14.62 -0.09 -20.79
CA MET A 392 14.52 -1.27 -19.93
C MET A 392 14.17 -0.89 -18.49
N LEU A 393 14.84 0.13 -17.94
CA LEU A 393 14.62 0.56 -16.56
C LEU A 393 13.28 1.25 -16.36
N ALA A 394 12.78 1.96 -17.39
CA ALA A 394 11.47 2.63 -17.37
C ALA A 394 10.30 1.64 -17.25
N ALA A 395 10.48 0.38 -17.69
CA ALA A 395 9.46 -0.66 -17.58
C ALA A 395 9.32 -1.23 -16.15
N GLY A 396 10.20 -0.86 -15.20
CA GLY A 396 10.18 -1.38 -13.83
C GLY A 396 10.33 -2.90 -13.77
N PRO A 397 11.35 -3.50 -14.43
CA PRO A 397 11.42 -4.95 -14.59
C PRO A 397 11.51 -5.65 -13.23
N PRO A 398 10.92 -6.86 -13.10
CA PRO A 398 11.06 -7.64 -11.88
C PRO A 398 12.52 -8.07 -11.67
N HIS A 399 12.96 -8.13 -10.42
CA HIS A 399 14.35 -8.45 -10.05
C HIS A 399 14.85 -9.74 -10.73
N GLY A 400 14.00 -10.76 -10.82
CA GLY A 400 14.36 -12.01 -11.50
C GLY A 400 14.67 -11.85 -12.99
N GLU A 401 13.90 -11.05 -13.72
CA GLU A 401 14.13 -10.78 -15.15
C GLU A 401 15.38 -9.91 -15.35
N LEU A 402 15.58 -8.93 -14.47
CA LEU A 402 16.79 -8.11 -14.47
C LEU A 402 18.04 -8.98 -14.31
N LEU A 403 18.03 -9.96 -13.39
CA LEU A 403 19.14 -10.91 -13.25
C LEU A 403 19.36 -11.73 -14.52
N ASP A 404 18.31 -12.18 -15.21
CA ASP A 404 18.45 -12.96 -16.45
C ASP A 404 19.11 -12.13 -17.55
N ARG A 405 18.73 -10.86 -17.67
CA ARG A 405 19.31 -9.89 -18.61
C ARG A 405 20.77 -9.58 -18.27
N LEU A 406 21.07 -9.31 -17.00
CA LEU A 406 22.45 -9.07 -16.54
C LEU A 406 23.34 -10.29 -16.82
N ARG A 407 22.80 -11.51 -16.71
CA ARG A 407 23.50 -12.73 -17.13
C ARG A 407 23.79 -12.74 -18.63
N GLN A 408 22.80 -12.43 -19.48
CA GLN A 408 22.96 -12.39 -20.94
C GLN A 408 24.03 -11.38 -21.37
N MET A 409 24.15 -10.26 -20.65
CA MET A 409 25.17 -9.23 -20.89
C MET A 409 26.54 -9.55 -20.26
N GLY A 410 26.70 -10.69 -19.59
CA GLY A 410 27.95 -11.05 -18.90
C GLY A 410 28.28 -10.15 -17.71
N ARG A 411 27.26 -9.56 -17.08
CA ARG A 411 27.39 -8.62 -15.95
C ARG A 411 27.00 -9.24 -14.60
N LEU A 412 27.08 -10.56 -14.50
CA LEU A 412 26.91 -11.32 -13.26
C LEU A 412 28.09 -12.26 -13.06
N PRO A 413 28.36 -12.68 -11.82
CA PRO A 413 29.39 -13.70 -11.56
C PRO A 413 29.05 -15.01 -12.28
N GLU A 414 30.08 -15.71 -12.76
CA GLU A 414 29.92 -17.04 -13.32
C GLU A 414 29.58 -18.03 -12.19
N GLN A 415 28.42 -18.66 -12.29
CA GLN A 415 27.91 -19.60 -11.30
C GLN A 415 27.64 -20.95 -11.95
N ALA A 416 28.09 -22.04 -11.31
CA ALA A 416 27.88 -23.39 -11.82
C ALA A 416 26.39 -23.74 -11.96
N ASP A 417 25.53 -23.28 -11.04
CA ASP A 417 24.08 -23.40 -11.12
C ASP A 417 23.43 -22.02 -10.92
N TYR A 418 23.20 -21.33 -12.04
CA TYR A 418 22.54 -20.03 -12.04
C TYR A 418 21.11 -20.08 -11.49
N GLY A 419 20.36 -21.17 -11.72
CA GLY A 419 18.98 -21.28 -11.26
C GLY A 419 18.89 -21.31 -9.74
N LYS A 420 19.76 -22.09 -9.09
CA LYS A 420 19.88 -22.12 -7.62
C LYS A 420 20.36 -20.78 -7.07
N TRP A 421 21.35 -20.16 -7.70
CA TRP A 421 21.87 -18.86 -7.29
C TRP A 421 20.79 -17.76 -7.39
N LYS A 422 20.04 -17.69 -8.50
CA LYS A 422 18.94 -16.75 -8.71
C LYS A 422 17.83 -16.93 -7.66
N ARG A 423 17.44 -18.17 -7.36
CA ARG A 423 16.48 -18.45 -6.26
C ARG A 423 17.02 -17.96 -4.92
N GLY A 424 18.31 -18.11 -4.65
CA GLY A 424 18.97 -17.56 -3.47
C GLY A 424 18.88 -16.03 -3.38
N GLN A 425 19.09 -15.32 -4.50
CA GLN A 425 18.95 -13.86 -4.55
C GLN A 425 17.49 -13.41 -4.36
N LEU A 426 16.52 -14.16 -4.90
CA LEU A 426 15.09 -13.86 -4.74
C LEU A 426 14.50 -14.32 -3.39
N ALA A 427 15.21 -15.16 -2.64
CA ALA A 427 14.78 -15.58 -1.30
C ALA A 427 14.72 -14.41 -0.30
N LEU A 428 15.33 -13.27 -0.62
CA LEU A 428 15.28 -12.03 0.17
C LEU A 428 13.86 -11.48 0.36
N TYR A 429 12.94 -11.76 -0.57
CA TYR A 429 11.55 -11.28 -0.51
C TYR A 429 10.63 -12.18 0.31
N THR A 430 10.95 -13.47 0.46
CA THR A 430 10.11 -14.46 1.16
C THR A 430 10.48 -14.58 2.63
N GLU A 431 9.50 -14.78 3.52
CA GLU A 431 9.72 -15.09 4.94
C GLU A 431 10.52 -16.38 5.08
N GLY A 432 11.74 -16.34 5.65
CA GLY A 432 12.41 -17.59 6.02
C GLY A 432 13.94 -17.60 6.20
N MET A 433 14.69 -16.60 5.74
CA MET A 433 16.16 -16.61 5.91
C MET A 433 16.68 -15.24 6.32
N ALA A 434 16.42 -14.87 7.58
CA ALA A 434 17.53 -14.35 8.36
C ALA A 434 18.52 -15.52 8.47
N ALA A 435 19.74 -15.41 7.91
CA ALA A 435 20.81 -16.29 8.35
C ALA A 435 20.86 -16.25 9.89
N PRO A 436 21.21 -17.34 10.61
CA PRO A 436 21.33 -17.30 12.06
C PRO A 436 22.19 -16.09 12.48
N GLY A 437 21.58 -15.07 13.09
CA GLY A 437 22.20 -13.77 13.39
C GLY A 437 21.64 -12.52 12.67
N ALA A 438 20.73 -12.66 11.69
CA ALA A 438 20.13 -11.54 10.94
C ALA A 438 18.76 -11.06 11.50
N GLU A 439 18.37 -11.54 12.69
CA GLU A 439 17.06 -11.30 13.31
C GLU A 439 16.85 -9.87 13.84
N ARG A 440 17.89 -9.03 13.92
CA ARG A 440 17.77 -7.67 14.47
C ARG A 440 17.64 -6.54 13.44
N ASP A 441 18.31 -6.64 12.29
CA ASP A 441 18.47 -5.50 11.36
C ASP A 441 18.03 -5.76 9.90
N GLY A 442 17.57 -6.98 9.56
CA GLY A 442 17.06 -7.29 8.22
C GLY A 442 18.10 -7.21 7.08
N ARG A 443 19.40 -7.20 7.41
CA ARG A 443 20.52 -7.23 6.45
C ARG A 443 21.03 -8.65 6.25
N ALA A 444 21.26 -9.03 5.00
CA ALA A 444 21.98 -10.26 4.67
C ALA A 444 23.51 -9.99 4.67
N PRO A 445 24.36 -11.02 4.87
CA PRO A 445 25.80 -10.86 4.78
C PRO A 445 26.23 -10.29 3.41
N ASP A 446 27.23 -9.42 3.45
CA ASP A 446 27.89 -8.90 2.25
C ASP A 446 28.46 -10.07 1.43
N GLU A 447 28.21 -10.06 0.12
CA GLU A 447 28.73 -11.06 -0.82
C GLU A 447 29.67 -10.36 -1.81
N VAL A 448 30.78 -10.99 -2.19
CA VAL A 448 31.68 -10.46 -3.21
C VAL A 448 31.37 -11.14 -4.55
N TRP A 449 30.99 -10.36 -5.55
CA TRP A 449 30.78 -10.80 -6.91
C TRP A 449 32.02 -10.52 -7.75
N ASN A 450 32.60 -11.58 -8.30
CA ASN A 450 33.68 -11.48 -9.29
C ASN A 450 33.04 -11.49 -10.68
N LEU A 451 33.10 -10.35 -11.37
CA LEU A 451 32.55 -10.22 -12.71
C LEU A 451 33.53 -10.73 -13.78
N PRO A 452 33.03 -11.19 -14.94
CA PRO A 452 33.87 -11.61 -16.07
C PRO A 452 34.80 -10.52 -16.61
N ASP A 453 34.45 -9.24 -16.38
CA ASP A 453 35.27 -8.09 -16.76
C ASP A 453 36.35 -7.71 -15.73
N ALA A 454 36.67 -8.64 -14.82
CA ALA A 454 37.66 -8.53 -13.75
C ALA A 454 37.33 -7.52 -12.64
N ARG A 455 36.12 -6.93 -12.63
CA ARG A 455 35.65 -6.12 -11.50
C ARG A 455 35.20 -7.00 -10.34
N MET A 456 35.46 -6.53 -9.13
CA MET A 456 35.00 -7.13 -7.87
C MET A 456 33.98 -6.20 -7.23
N LEU A 457 32.74 -6.67 -7.11
CA LEU A 457 31.67 -5.90 -6.48
C LEU A 457 31.36 -6.47 -5.10
N ARG A 458 31.31 -5.62 -4.08
CA ARG A 458 30.68 -5.97 -2.81
C ARG A 458 29.19 -5.68 -2.91
N VAL A 459 28.37 -6.72 -2.71
CA VAL A 459 26.91 -6.67 -2.80
C VAL A 459 26.32 -6.76 -1.41
N SER A 460 25.83 -5.62 -0.93
CA SER A 460 25.10 -5.51 0.33
C SER A 460 23.61 -5.58 0.06
N ARG A 461 22.89 -6.36 0.87
CA ARG A 461 21.48 -6.69 0.64
C ARG A 461 20.72 -6.46 1.94
N ALA A 462 19.63 -5.70 1.86
CA ALA A 462 18.78 -5.43 3.00
C ALA A 462 17.31 -5.52 2.61
N ARG A 463 16.45 -5.91 3.55
CA ARG A 463 15.01 -5.76 3.36
C ARG A 463 14.62 -4.30 3.46
N HIS A 464 13.80 -3.85 2.52
CA HIS A 464 13.20 -2.53 2.62
C HIS A 464 12.02 -2.57 3.60
N PRO A 465 11.85 -1.58 4.50
CA PRO A 465 10.75 -1.58 5.49
C PRO A 465 9.34 -1.70 4.88
N LEU A 466 9.17 -1.31 3.62
CA LEU A 466 7.91 -1.42 2.88
C LEU A 466 7.71 -2.78 2.16
N GLY A 467 8.42 -3.83 2.59
CA GLY A 467 8.26 -5.20 2.08
C GLY A 467 9.07 -5.56 0.83
N GLY A 468 9.98 -4.69 0.42
CA GLY A 468 10.84 -4.85 -0.76
C GLY A 468 12.28 -5.27 -0.43
N ALA A 469 13.18 -5.09 -1.40
CA ALA A 469 14.62 -5.33 -1.21
C ALA A 469 15.46 -4.13 -1.67
N LEU A 470 16.48 -3.81 -0.89
CA LEU A 470 17.52 -2.83 -1.22
C LEU A 470 18.82 -3.57 -1.53
N LEU A 471 19.38 -3.29 -2.70
CA LEU A 471 20.67 -3.80 -3.15
C LEU A 471 21.62 -2.62 -3.33
N VAL A 472 22.81 -2.74 -2.74
CA VAL A 472 23.90 -1.78 -2.90
C VAL A 472 25.11 -2.53 -3.45
N PHE A 473 25.67 -2.03 -4.54
CA PHE A 473 26.83 -2.59 -5.22
C PHE A 473 27.97 -1.57 -5.12
N ASP A 474 29.04 -1.98 -4.46
CA ASP A 474 30.24 -1.16 -4.26
C ASP A 474 31.40 -1.78 -5.05
N ASP A 475 32.03 -1.01 -5.92
CA ASP A 475 33.17 -1.48 -6.71
C ASP A 475 34.43 -1.41 -5.84
N ILE A 476 34.88 -2.58 -5.38
CA ILE A 476 36.03 -2.71 -4.50
C ILE A 476 37.30 -3.11 -5.27
N THR A 477 37.26 -3.10 -6.61
CA THR A 477 38.37 -3.57 -7.46
C THR A 477 39.67 -2.83 -7.16
N GLU A 478 39.63 -1.49 -7.11
CA GLU A 478 40.82 -0.67 -6.84
C GLU A 478 41.33 -0.89 -5.42
N LYS A 479 40.42 -0.98 -4.44
CA LYS A 479 40.78 -1.23 -3.04
C LYS A 479 41.49 -2.58 -2.89
N MET A 480 40.92 -3.66 -3.44
CA MET A 480 41.50 -5.00 -3.40
C MET A 480 42.83 -5.05 -4.16
N ALA A 481 42.93 -4.39 -5.32
CA ALA A 481 44.17 -4.30 -6.08
C ALA A 481 45.26 -3.53 -5.32
N LEU A 482 44.91 -2.46 -4.62
CA LEU A 482 45.84 -1.69 -3.81
C LEU A 482 46.32 -2.50 -2.59
N GLU A 483 45.43 -3.16 -1.86
CA GLU A 483 45.78 -4.04 -0.76
C GLU A 483 46.71 -5.18 -1.22
N ALA A 484 46.41 -5.80 -2.36
CA ALA A 484 47.25 -6.84 -2.96
C ALA A 484 48.63 -6.30 -3.36
N ARG A 485 48.70 -5.13 -4.01
CA ARG A 485 49.97 -4.46 -4.37
C ARG A 485 50.79 -4.11 -3.13
N PHE A 486 50.17 -3.57 -2.10
CA PHE A 486 50.81 -3.23 -0.85
C PHE A 486 51.40 -4.46 -0.14
N ASN A 487 50.62 -5.54 -0.05
CA ASN A 487 51.08 -6.80 0.53
C ASN A 487 52.23 -7.42 -0.28
N THR A 488 52.15 -7.35 -1.61
CA THR A 488 53.23 -7.79 -2.50
C THR A 488 54.50 -6.96 -2.27
N GLN A 489 54.37 -5.64 -2.14
CA GLN A 489 55.49 -4.75 -1.87
C GLN A 489 56.15 -5.04 -0.51
N ILE A 490 55.36 -5.28 0.55
CA ILE A 490 55.88 -5.69 1.86
C ILE A 490 56.64 -7.03 1.75
N SER A 491 56.08 -7.98 1.00
CA SER A 491 56.70 -9.28 0.79
C SER A 491 58.04 -9.17 0.05
N VAL A 492 58.08 -8.37 -1.02
CA VAL A 492 59.32 -8.10 -1.78
C VAL A 492 60.34 -7.38 -0.91
N GLN A 493 59.96 -6.33 -0.17
CA GLN A 493 60.88 -5.62 0.74
C GLN A 493 61.48 -6.55 1.79
N ARG A 494 60.64 -7.40 2.42
CA ARG A 494 61.10 -8.39 3.41
C ARG A 494 62.05 -9.41 2.78
N ALA A 495 61.75 -9.89 1.58
CA ALA A 495 62.61 -10.81 0.85
C ALA A 495 63.96 -10.17 0.47
N THR A 496 63.96 -8.92 0.00
CA THR A 496 65.19 -8.16 -0.30
C THR A 496 66.06 -8.04 0.94
N LEU A 497 65.50 -7.62 2.08
CA LEU A 497 66.24 -7.48 3.33
C LEU A 497 66.80 -8.82 3.83
N ASN A 498 66.05 -9.91 3.69
CA ASN A 498 66.49 -11.25 4.10
C ASN A 498 67.56 -11.88 3.18
N ASN A 499 67.69 -11.40 1.94
CA ASN A 499 68.74 -11.82 1.02
C ASN A 499 70.04 -11.00 1.14
N LEU A 500 70.05 -9.92 1.93
CA LEU A 500 71.27 -9.19 2.24
C LEU A 500 72.19 -10.04 3.11
N SER A 501 73.49 -10.06 2.79
CA SER A 501 74.52 -10.65 3.66
C SER A 501 74.72 -9.85 4.93
N GLU A 502 74.43 -8.55 4.92
CA GLU A 502 74.49 -7.66 6.07
C GLU A 502 73.35 -7.93 7.04
N GLY A 503 73.66 -8.02 8.33
CA GLY A 503 72.67 -8.08 9.39
C GLY A 503 72.03 -6.71 9.60
N VAL A 504 70.73 -6.60 9.38
CA VAL A 504 69.98 -5.34 9.49
C VAL A 504 68.94 -5.45 10.60
N ALA A 505 68.89 -4.43 11.45
CA ALA A 505 67.85 -4.23 12.46
C ALA A 505 67.41 -2.76 12.52
N VAL A 506 66.11 -2.50 12.66
CA VAL A 506 65.54 -1.15 12.78
C VAL A 506 64.83 -1.02 14.12
N PHE A 507 65.16 0.02 14.86
CA PHE A 507 64.53 0.36 16.14
C PHE A 507 63.72 1.64 15.99
N GLY A 508 62.48 1.65 16.50
CA GLY A 508 61.67 2.87 16.53
C GLY A 508 62.25 3.91 17.49
N ALA A 509 61.70 5.13 17.47
CA ALA A 509 62.04 6.18 18.44
C ALA A 509 61.74 5.78 19.89
N ASP A 510 60.86 4.79 20.09
CA ASP A 510 60.56 4.15 21.38
C ASP A 510 61.62 3.10 21.79
N GLY A 511 62.69 2.96 21.01
CA GLY A 511 63.77 2.01 21.22
C GLY A 511 63.38 0.55 20.98
N LYS A 512 62.16 0.25 20.50
CA LYS A 512 61.70 -1.12 20.26
C LYS A 512 62.04 -1.60 18.86
N LEU A 513 62.38 -2.88 18.74
CA LEU A 513 62.67 -3.53 17.46
C LEU A 513 61.42 -3.51 16.56
N ARG A 514 61.55 -2.89 15.38
CA ARG A 514 60.50 -2.79 14.35
C ARG A 514 60.71 -3.81 13.24
N LEU A 515 61.95 -4.00 12.84
CA LEU A 515 62.34 -4.88 11.74
C LEU A 515 63.69 -5.51 12.05
N HIS A 516 63.87 -6.76 11.66
CA HIS A 516 65.17 -7.42 11.56
C HIS A 516 65.17 -8.34 10.35
N ASN A 517 66.34 -8.60 9.77
CA ASN A 517 66.50 -9.61 8.74
C ASN A 517 67.09 -10.92 9.29
N THR A 518 67.08 -11.96 8.46
CA THR A 518 67.65 -13.28 8.77
C THR A 518 69.16 -13.23 9.05
N ALA A 519 69.90 -12.39 8.35
CA ALA A 519 71.34 -12.23 8.56
C ALA A 519 71.66 -11.68 9.96
N PHE A 520 70.88 -10.71 10.47
CA PHE A 520 71.02 -10.18 11.82
C PHE A 520 70.81 -11.27 12.88
N THR A 521 69.71 -12.04 12.75
CA THR A 521 69.43 -13.18 13.63
C THR A 521 70.57 -14.19 13.61
N ARG A 522 71.09 -14.54 12.43
CA ARG A 522 72.17 -15.52 12.26
C ARG A 522 73.52 -15.03 12.78
N MET A 523 73.90 -13.78 12.50
CA MET A 523 75.18 -13.20 12.90
C MET A 523 75.33 -13.19 14.42
N TRP A 524 74.28 -12.72 15.11
CA TRP A 524 74.25 -12.57 16.55
C TRP A 524 73.70 -13.80 17.30
N ARG A 525 73.23 -14.82 16.57
CA ARG A 525 72.64 -16.08 17.08
C ARG A 525 71.53 -15.81 18.09
N PHE A 526 70.60 -14.95 17.71
CA PHE A 526 69.38 -14.68 18.47
C PHE A 526 68.35 -15.79 18.28
N ASP A 527 67.52 -16.01 19.32
CA ASP A 527 66.34 -16.87 19.22
C ASP A 527 65.18 -16.10 18.58
N ASP A 528 64.55 -16.68 17.54
CA ASP A 528 63.44 -16.04 16.83
C ASP A 528 62.27 -15.62 17.74
N PRO A 529 61.83 -16.42 18.75
CA PRO A 529 60.79 -15.99 19.68
C PRO A 529 61.16 -14.74 20.48
N ALA A 530 62.44 -14.55 20.79
CA ALA A 530 62.91 -13.39 21.56
C ALA A 530 62.85 -12.10 20.73
N LEU A 531 63.17 -12.17 19.43
CA LEU A 531 63.07 -11.02 18.52
C LEU A 531 61.62 -10.74 18.10
N ALA A 532 60.78 -11.78 17.97
CA ALA A 532 59.35 -11.64 17.66
C ALA A 532 58.58 -10.83 18.72
N ALA A 533 59.05 -10.84 19.97
CA ALA A 533 58.51 -10.04 21.07
C ALA A 533 58.80 -8.52 20.95
N ARG A 534 59.51 -8.09 19.90
CA ARG A 534 59.92 -6.70 19.65
C ARG A 534 60.64 -6.07 20.86
N PRO A 535 61.76 -6.67 21.29
CA PRO A 535 62.49 -6.22 22.47
C PRO A 535 63.00 -4.79 22.31
N HIS A 536 63.22 -4.12 23.44
CA HIS A 536 63.88 -2.82 23.48
C HIS A 536 65.38 -2.98 23.17
N ILE A 537 65.99 -1.96 22.55
CA ILE A 537 67.40 -1.99 22.13
C ILE A 537 68.36 -2.34 23.28
N ASP A 538 68.04 -1.93 24.51
CA ASP A 538 68.81 -2.28 25.71
C ASP A 538 68.95 -3.80 25.90
N ALA A 539 67.86 -4.55 25.73
CA ALA A 539 67.86 -5.99 25.86
C ALA A 539 68.68 -6.64 24.74
N VAL A 540 68.54 -6.12 23.51
CA VAL A 540 69.28 -6.61 22.34
C VAL A 540 70.78 -6.38 22.50
N LEU A 541 71.19 -5.16 22.87
CA LEU A 541 72.60 -4.80 23.07
C LEU A 541 73.23 -5.54 24.25
N THR A 542 72.47 -5.82 25.32
CA THR A 542 72.96 -6.62 26.44
C THR A 542 73.37 -8.02 25.97
N SER A 543 72.48 -8.71 25.26
CA SER A 543 72.78 -10.04 24.69
C SER A 543 73.90 -10.02 23.65
N MET A 544 74.07 -8.93 22.92
CA MET A 544 75.20 -8.77 21.99
C MET A 544 76.52 -8.58 22.75
N SER A 545 76.53 -7.74 23.78
CA SER A 545 77.73 -7.38 24.54
C SER A 545 78.35 -8.60 25.25
N GLU A 546 77.53 -9.55 25.70
CA GLU A 546 78.00 -10.84 26.26
C GLU A 546 78.86 -11.66 25.29
N ARG A 547 78.73 -11.41 23.97
CA ARG A 547 79.44 -12.13 22.91
C ARG A 547 80.62 -11.35 22.32
N VAL A 548 80.83 -10.12 22.78
CA VAL A 548 81.87 -9.21 22.29
C VAL A 548 83.13 -9.34 23.13
N THR A 549 84.29 -9.50 22.49
CA THR A 549 85.62 -9.52 23.14
C THR A 549 86.34 -8.18 23.04
N ALA A 550 86.10 -7.40 21.99
CA ALA A 550 86.65 -6.06 21.81
C ALA A 550 85.66 -5.15 21.09
N GLY A 551 85.55 -3.87 21.50
CA GLY A 551 84.62 -2.89 20.91
C GLY A 551 83.25 -2.80 21.59
N ALA A 552 83.09 -3.35 22.80
CA ALA A 552 81.82 -3.34 23.54
C ALA A 552 81.32 -1.93 23.87
N GLU A 553 82.22 -1.01 24.23
CA GLU A 553 81.87 0.40 24.49
C GLU A 553 81.28 1.09 23.25
N THR A 554 81.88 0.84 22.09
CA THR A 554 81.41 1.34 20.80
C THR A 554 80.02 0.80 20.46
N LEU A 555 79.80 -0.50 20.69
CA LEU A 555 78.48 -1.12 20.49
C LEU A 555 77.43 -0.55 21.44
N SER A 556 77.78 -0.30 22.70
CA SER A 556 76.88 0.30 23.70
C SER A 556 76.46 1.73 23.34
N ALA A 557 77.28 2.46 22.58
CA ALA A 557 76.96 3.80 22.11
C ALA A 557 75.77 3.81 21.13
N ALA A 558 75.50 2.70 20.44
CA ALA A 558 74.33 2.54 19.57
C ALA A 558 73.01 2.72 20.32
N ARG A 559 72.97 2.45 21.63
CA ARG A 559 71.81 2.72 22.50
C ARG A 559 71.40 4.19 22.43
N ARG A 560 72.35 5.09 22.73
CA ARG A 560 72.11 6.54 22.75
C ARG A 560 71.64 7.04 21.38
N ARG A 561 72.22 6.50 20.30
CA ARG A 561 71.86 6.85 18.91
C ARG A 561 70.46 6.37 18.49
N ALA A 562 69.92 5.34 19.14
CA ALA A 562 68.57 4.85 18.87
C ALA A 562 67.48 5.51 19.72
N THR A 563 67.77 5.87 20.97
CA THR A 563 66.76 6.35 21.92
C THR A 563 66.83 7.85 22.23
N SER A 564 67.90 8.55 21.84
CA SER A 564 68.00 10.00 22.07
C SER A 564 67.02 10.78 21.19
N MET A 565 66.50 11.89 21.71
CA MET A 565 65.69 12.84 20.95
C MET A 565 66.54 13.98 20.32
N SER A 566 67.82 14.08 20.68
CA SER A 566 68.73 15.09 20.13
C SER A 566 69.24 14.67 18.74
N PRO A 567 69.13 15.51 17.69
CA PRO A 567 69.71 15.23 16.38
C PRO A 567 71.21 14.97 16.41
N ASP A 568 71.95 15.69 17.27
CA ASP A 568 73.41 15.55 17.40
C ASP A 568 73.81 14.18 17.96
N ASP A 569 73.02 13.65 18.91
CA ASP A 569 73.23 12.32 19.49
C ASP A 569 72.89 11.20 18.50
N ARG A 570 72.14 11.49 17.44
CA ARG A 570 71.70 10.53 16.41
C ARG A 570 72.53 10.61 15.14
N ALA A 571 73.66 11.32 15.17
CA ALA A 571 74.58 11.41 14.05
C ALA A 571 74.96 10.00 13.55
N PRO A 572 75.02 9.80 12.23
CA PRO A 572 75.37 8.51 11.67
C PRO A 572 76.77 8.09 12.09
N ALA A 573 76.90 6.83 12.49
CA ALA A 573 78.16 6.20 12.88
C ALA A 573 78.49 5.11 11.87
N ARG A 574 79.70 5.15 11.32
CA ARG A 574 80.17 4.25 10.25
C ARG A 574 81.53 3.70 10.61
N ASP A 575 81.87 2.55 10.03
CA ASP A 575 83.16 1.87 10.18
C ASP A 575 83.55 1.49 11.62
N GLU A 576 82.57 1.41 12.53
CA GLU A 576 82.79 0.90 13.87
C GLU A 576 83.03 -0.62 13.80
N VAL A 577 83.95 -1.15 14.61
CA VAL A 577 84.36 -2.56 14.54
C VAL A 577 84.18 -3.21 15.89
N VAL A 578 83.65 -4.43 15.87
CA VAL A 578 83.49 -5.26 17.04
C VAL A 578 84.04 -6.66 16.77
N SER A 579 84.82 -7.19 17.71
CA SER A 579 85.32 -8.57 17.66
C SER A 579 84.47 -9.45 18.55
N LEU A 580 84.06 -10.61 18.04
CA LEU A 580 83.23 -11.58 18.74
C LEU A 580 84.08 -12.65 19.43
N SER A 581 83.50 -13.35 20.40
CA SER A 581 84.13 -14.47 21.10
C SER A 581 84.34 -15.71 20.23
N ASP A 582 83.65 -15.81 19.09
CA ASP A 582 83.82 -16.90 18.12
C ASP A 582 84.86 -16.61 17.03
N GLY A 583 85.64 -15.52 17.18
CA GLY A 583 86.73 -15.15 16.28
C GLY A 583 86.32 -14.26 15.11
N ARG A 584 85.02 -14.09 14.86
CA ARG A 584 84.53 -13.20 13.79
C ARG A 584 84.71 -11.72 14.16
N THR A 585 84.95 -10.90 13.14
CA THR A 585 85.03 -9.44 13.23
C THR A 585 83.89 -8.84 12.43
N LEU A 586 82.99 -8.11 13.10
CA LEU A 586 81.89 -7.40 12.45
C LEU A 586 82.21 -5.91 12.36
N ALA A 587 82.06 -5.34 11.17
CA ALA A 587 81.91 -3.90 11.00
C ALA A 587 80.43 -3.56 11.23
N PHE A 588 80.13 -2.47 11.91
CA PHE A 588 78.77 -2.05 12.15
C PHE A 588 78.63 -0.54 12.09
N GLY A 589 77.38 -0.10 11.91
CA GLY A 589 77.06 1.32 11.91
C GLY A 589 75.59 1.57 12.27
N THR A 590 75.29 2.84 12.49
CA THR A 590 73.95 3.31 12.79
C THR A 590 73.58 4.47 11.88
N GLU A 591 72.40 4.43 11.27
CA GLU A 591 71.88 5.49 10.41
C GLU A 591 70.47 5.90 10.87
N PRO A 592 70.19 7.20 11.08
CA PRO A 592 68.83 7.66 11.39
C PRO A 592 67.93 7.60 10.16
N LEU A 593 66.69 7.17 10.34
CA LEU A 593 65.65 7.13 9.30
C LEU A 593 64.71 8.35 9.41
N PRO A 594 64.06 8.77 8.31
CA PRO A 594 63.20 9.96 8.28
C PRO A 594 62.01 9.93 9.25
N ASP A 595 61.55 8.74 9.64
CA ASP A 595 60.45 8.54 10.59
C ASP A 595 60.90 8.60 12.07
N GLY A 596 62.18 8.92 12.31
CA GLY A 596 62.76 8.93 13.64
C GLY A 596 63.13 7.55 14.16
N ALA A 597 63.08 6.49 13.34
CA ALA A 597 63.69 5.20 13.65
C ALA A 597 65.22 5.25 13.42
N THR A 598 65.96 4.30 13.99
CA THR A 598 67.40 4.14 13.76
C THR A 598 67.69 2.75 13.19
N LEU A 599 68.37 2.71 12.06
CA LEU A 599 68.88 1.52 11.39
C LEU A 599 70.23 1.14 11.99
N LEU A 600 70.37 -0.12 12.40
CA LEU A 600 71.64 -0.77 12.71
C LEU A 600 71.96 -1.76 11.58
N TYR A 601 73.18 -1.70 11.06
CA TYR A 601 73.68 -2.67 10.08
C TYR A 601 75.00 -3.28 10.55
N PHE A 602 75.21 -4.54 10.21
CA PHE A 602 76.38 -5.35 10.58
C PHE A 602 76.88 -6.09 9.35
N LEU A 603 78.17 -5.99 9.07
CA LEU A 603 78.84 -6.71 7.99
C LEU A 603 79.96 -7.56 8.58
N ASP A 604 80.01 -8.83 8.20
CA ASP A 604 81.14 -9.69 8.55
C ASP A 604 82.34 -9.31 7.68
N VAL A 605 83.39 -8.79 8.32
CA VAL A 605 84.62 -8.32 7.65
C VAL A 605 85.82 -9.18 8.02
N THR A 606 85.59 -10.36 8.63
CA THR A 606 86.65 -11.27 9.10
C THR A 606 87.65 -11.57 7.99
N ASP A 607 87.20 -12.16 6.89
CA ASP A 607 88.05 -12.54 5.75
C ASP A 607 88.74 -11.34 5.10
N SER A 608 88.09 -10.17 5.08
CA SER A 608 88.66 -8.96 4.50
C SER A 608 89.81 -8.43 5.36
N ARG A 609 89.63 -8.44 6.69
CA ARG A 609 90.64 -7.97 7.64
C ARG A 609 91.80 -8.95 7.78
N GLU A 610 91.54 -10.25 7.71
CA GLU A 610 92.60 -11.26 7.68
C GLU A 610 93.47 -11.12 6.44
N ARG A 611 92.85 -10.97 5.26
CA ARG A 611 93.58 -10.71 4.01
C ARG A 611 94.35 -9.39 4.05
N GLU A 612 93.77 -8.33 4.61
CA GLU A 612 94.46 -7.05 4.77
C GLU A 612 95.71 -7.18 5.68
N LYS A 613 95.58 -7.89 6.81
CA LYS A 613 96.71 -8.18 7.71
C LYS A 613 97.77 -9.03 7.03
N GLU A 614 97.38 -10.07 6.29
CA GLU A 614 98.30 -10.94 5.54
C GLU A 614 99.05 -10.16 4.46
N LEU A 615 98.32 -9.36 3.67
CA LEU A 615 98.91 -8.50 2.64
C LEU A 615 99.88 -7.49 3.24
N LYS A 616 99.53 -6.87 4.37
CA LYS A 616 100.40 -5.92 5.06
C LYS A 616 101.68 -6.60 5.56
N ALA A 617 101.55 -7.76 6.22
CA ALA A 617 102.70 -8.54 6.67
C ALA A 617 103.60 -8.98 5.50
N ARG A 618 103.00 -9.38 4.38
CA ARG A 618 103.75 -9.74 3.16
C ARG A 618 104.46 -8.54 2.55
N ASN A 619 103.84 -7.37 2.54
CA ASN A 619 104.47 -6.15 2.04
C ASN A 619 105.64 -5.70 2.91
N GLU A 620 105.47 -5.72 4.25
CA GLU A 620 106.55 -5.42 5.21
C GLU A 620 107.75 -6.36 5.02
N LEU A 621 107.50 -7.66 4.79
CA LEU A 621 108.54 -8.63 4.49
C LEU A 621 109.24 -8.35 3.16
N LEU A 622 108.49 -7.98 2.12
CA LEU A 622 109.05 -7.63 0.80
C LEU A 622 109.92 -6.37 0.88
N GLU A 623 109.48 -5.34 1.60
CA GLU A 623 110.24 -4.11 1.83
C GLU A 623 111.56 -4.39 2.57
N ASP A 624 111.55 -5.29 3.57
CA ASP A 624 112.78 -5.67 4.27
C ASP A 624 113.74 -6.46 3.36
N ILE A 625 113.22 -7.40 2.56
CA ILE A 625 114.03 -8.14 1.56
C ILE A 625 114.65 -7.19 0.54
N ASP A 626 113.88 -6.24 0.00
CA ASP A 626 114.37 -5.28 -1.00
C ASP A 626 115.45 -4.37 -0.41
N ARG A 627 115.27 -3.93 0.84
CA ARG A 627 116.27 -3.16 1.59
C ARG A 627 117.56 -3.96 1.81
N GLN A 628 117.46 -5.24 2.18
CA GLN A 628 118.62 -6.12 2.34
C GLN A 628 119.35 -6.37 1.02
N LYS A 629 118.60 -6.58 -0.08
CA LYS A 629 119.16 -6.74 -1.43
C LYS A 629 119.90 -5.48 -1.88
N SER A 630 119.31 -4.31 -1.68
CA SER A 630 119.95 -3.02 -2.01
C SER A 630 121.26 -2.82 -1.26
N LYS A 631 121.27 -3.08 0.05
CA LYS A 631 122.49 -3.04 0.87
C LYS A 631 123.55 -4.04 0.40
N PHE A 632 123.15 -5.25 0.00
CA PHE A 632 124.08 -6.25 -0.53
C PHE A 632 124.71 -5.79 -1.85
N VAL A 633 123.91 -5.30 -2.80
CA VAL A 633 124.40 -4.82 -4.09
C VAL A 633 125.33 -3.61 -3.91
N GLU A 634 124.99 -2.67 -3.03
CA GLU A 634 125.85 -1.54 -2.68
C GLU A 634 127.18 -2.01 -2.10
N HIS A 635 127.14 -2.92 -1.13
CA HIS A 635 128.34 -3.46 -0.48
C HIS A 635 129.25 -4.23 -1.46
N VAL A 636 128.66 -5.10 -2.29
CA VAL A 636 129.40 -5.85 -3.32
C VAL A 636 129.97 -4.90 -4.37
N SER A 637 129.21 -3.91 -4.83
CA SER A 637 129.69 -2.92 -5.79
C SER A 637 130.87 -2.12 -5.23
N TYR A 638 130.79 -1.72 -3.95
CA TYR A 638 131.88 -1.04 -3.27
C TYR A 638 133.13 -1.92 -3.18
N GLN A 639 132.97 -3.19 -2.78
CA GLN A 639 134.08 -4.13 -2.67
C GLN A 639 134.68 -4.57 -4.01
N LEU A 640 133.91 -4.57 -5.10
CA LEU A 640 134.40 -4.87 -6.45
C LEU A 640 135.06 -3.66 -7.11
N ARG A 641 134.58 -2.43 -6.85
CA ARG A 641 135.15 -1.21 -7.44
C ARG A 641 136.62 -1.02 -7.06
N THR A 642 136.98 -1.27 -5.81
CA THR A 642 138.37 -1.11 -5.32
C THR A 642 139.40 -2.00 -6.05
N PRO A 643 139.21 -3.34 -6.15
CA PRO A 643 140.11 -4.18 -6.92
C PRO A 643 140.03 -3.92 -8.43
N LEU A 644 138.84 -3.64 -9.00
CA LEU A 644 138.72 -3.28 -10.41
C LEU A 644 139.46 -1.99 -10.75
N ALA A 645 139.32 -0.94 -9.93
CA ALA A 645 140.06 0.31 -10.12
C ALA A 645 141.58 0.10 -10.06
N THR A 646 142.02 -0.84 -9.22
CA THR A 646 143.43 -1.23 -9.13
C THR A 646 143.88 -1.98 -10.39
N ILE A 647 143.09 -2.92 -10.90
CA ILE A 647 143.35 -3.65 -12.16
C ILE A 647 143.38 -2.68 -13.34
N ILE A 648 142.38 -1.79 -13.45
CA ILE A 648 142.31 -0.76 -14.49
C ILE A 648 143.54 0.14 -14.41
N GLY A 649 143.89 0.65 -13.22
CA GLY A 649 145.08 1.49 -13.05
C GLY A 649 146.37 0.78 -13.47
N PHE A 650 146.59 -0.48 -13.09
CA PHE A 650 147.74 -1.25 -13.55
C PHE A 650 147.70 -1.52 -15.07
N THR A 651 146.51 -1.71 -15.64
CA THR A 651 146.31 -1.94 -17.08
C THR A 651 146.60 -0.67 -17.89
N GLU A 652 146.14 0.50 -17.44
CA GLU A 652 146.46 1.82 -18.03
C GLU A 652 147.98 2.12 -17.96
N MET A 653 148.63 1.77 -16.84
CA MET A 653 150.09 1.94 -16.72
C MET A 653 150.87 1.04 -17.70
N LEU A 654 150.37 -0.18 -17.95
CA LEU A 654 150.93 -1.08 -18.95
C LEU A 654 150.67 -0.57 -20.38
N ASP A 655 149.46 -0.08 -20.67
CA ASP A 655 149.10 0.50 -21.98
C ASP A 655 149.97 1.71 -22.34
N GLY A 656 150.21 2.59 -21.37
CA GLY A 656 151.13 3.73 -21.49
C GLY A 656 152.61 3.35 -21.63
N GLN A 657 152.94 2.05 -21.67
CA GLN A 657 154.29 1.49 -21.82
C GLN A 657 155.33 2.02 -20.81
N MET A 658 154.89 2.44 -19.62
CA MET A 658 155.77 3.02 -18.58
C MET A 658 156.85 2.05 -18.07
N PHE A 659 156.66 0.74 -18.27
CA PHE A 659 157.58 -0.32 -17.81
C PHE A 659 158.17 -1.17 -18.95
N GLY A 660 157.94 -0.81 -20.23
CA GLY A 660 158.48 -1.51 -21.39
C GLY A 660 157.55 -1.54 -22.62
N VAL A 661 158.09 -1.91 -23.79
CA VAL A 661 157.33 -2.00 -25.05
C VAL A 661 156.47 -3.26 -25.08
N LEU A 662 155.18 -3.10 -25.34
CA LEU A 662 154.23 -4.22 -25.47
C LEU A 662 154.20 -4.79 -26.89
N ASN A 663 154.05 -6.11 -27.00
CA ASN A 663 153.78 -6.77 -28.28
C ASN A 663 152.30 -6.63 -28.69
N ASP A 664 151.97 -6.91 -29.95
CA ASP A 664 150.62 -6.67 -30.49
C ASP A 664 149.53 -7.46 -29.77
N ARG A 665 149.80 -8.72 -29.39
CA ARG A 665 148.85 -9.53 -28.58
C ARG A 665 148.62 -8.95 -27.19
N GLN A 666 149.66 -8.42 -26.54
CA GLN A 666 149.54 -7.81 -25.22
C GLN A 666 148.68 -6.54 -25.25
N LYS A 667 148.81 -5.73 -26.32
CA LYS A 667 147.96 -4.56 -26.54
C LYS A 667 146.48 -4.96 -26.72
N ASP A 668 146.20 -6.00 -27.50
CA ASP A 668 144.82 -6.49 -27.69
C ASP A 668 144.15 -6.92 -26.37
N TYR A 669 144.89 -7.60 -25.49
CA TYR A 669 144.36 -8.02 -24.18
C TYR A 669 144.12 -6.84 -23.23
N ILE A 670 145.04 -5.88 -23.20
CA ILE A 670 144.92 -4.67 -22.38
C ILE A 670 143.72 -3.82 -22.85
N ALA A 671 143.57 -3.65 -24.16
CA ALA A 671 142.42 -2.96 -24.77
C ALA A 671 141.08 -3.68 -24.56
N SER A 672 141.08 -4.95 -24.16
CA SER A 672 139.87 -5.69 -23.80
C SER A 672 139.48 -5.54 -22.31
N ILE A 673 140.41 -5.08 -21.47
CA ILE A 673 140.22 -4.89 -20.02
C ILE A 673 139.79 -3.44 -19.71
N LEU A 674 140.30 -2.48 -20.48
CA LEU A 674 139.87 -1.08 -20.50
C LEU A 674 138.58 -0.92 -21.31
#